data_AF-A0A918Q0Z8-F1
#
_entry.id   AF-A0A918Q0Z8-F1
#
_cell.length_a   1.000
_cell.length_b   1.000
_cell.length_c   1.000
_cell.angle_alpha   90.00
_cell.angle_beta   90.00
_cell.angle_gamma   90.00
#
_symmetry.space_group_name_H-M   'P 1'
#
loop_
_entity.id
_entity.type
_entity.pdbx_description
1 polymer ?
#
loop_
_entity_poly.entity_id
_entity_poly.type
_entity_poly.pdbx_seq_one_letter_code
_entity_poly.pdbx_strand_id
1 'polypeptide(L)'
;MHWTLAFFGKFHPLFVHLPIGIFIALVVLEVVDYIFPESNLSPACSILLWLTVLTAIPTVIVGALLAASGGYGSEVMVWHKWLGVSTAVLATWMLVFRSKLQKSGKPSPAYLSMLMVTVVALSATGHYGGSLTHGSKYLTEDLPDEVREFLGDDPYGMEGLTAMGSSEIEETLTQYSFQKDINPITASYCENCHGSEEQKGGLRLDGINPDMVQGHDAETWRAMLDMVNSGEMPPKEEKQLSDEERRVLVDWITASIQQAVALRKADQEPVIRRLTKDQYTNSLVSLLGVHANFGGVLPDDSKSEMGFSNNGQVLQISPLHVDYYKQIARNAIDKAIAPAEKPKPTRYKITFGKGIGKGKTAAMIGGYQSAPIPSDDFVVEVMDENGKPMHGAEIDEIKRNIGVGMRGSHADRYQVVEDGIMLYSALPHKEVTPKSWQGPSPNLKLLFRKVFPEEGDFEFRIKASKGYQWYSQKEGFISLRSDQPAQSKASPIVLGKDNAKNIKNLKKEGAWLKSKELTEYASAEYTFEAPIEGYYQIDYVHPYIGEEGMPSIEMKVDGFKLQERFHFDEKYKEKPEMTSPLTLAYLKKGKHKLMIGGTFFTGFSKVIVTPFPEDHPIAVQLKSEAEKSRAKYDKDKPVMRAFAGTRTDDGMDYQTFDSFRNVTNEKSKWEDYIFKGRLEDLPIPVIDTVETEILANIMILGLWNDYLVKDNEDSGPPLLIHELEFEAPYYPVWPPVSHTEIFFESKNKSDKEKYTAEILEDFMTKAFRRPVSKDEMKPYMDFWKGIRGDFPRYEDEVKEVLIAVLCSPNFLYLAEPAKEESKEEKEYYLASRLSYFLWNSAPDEELYELADDGDLHKDKYLKKQVDRMVEDPRIKNMVERFSNEWLRVDRHEAMSTNVNLYPGFTRFVKRDMTEETYEFIHYILDQDISIMNFIESDFAMLNQNLAEFYGIEGVKGSQFRPVAVTQDMRRGGLLSQGAFLNGHSDGTQAHAIKRAVWVRSKILGDTPPPPPPNVPELDPETPGFEKLTLKEQLFVHRDKAACMDCHRKIDPYGIAFENYNAVGLFQTVANNGNPIDAKAELPNGETVDGIEEIKSYIIDMKADVFTRSLVTYLYSYALGRDVTFVDEKEIDKIVREVRKDDYKFRTVLEQIVLSPSFKGEF
;
A
#
# COMPACT_ATOMS: atom_id res chain seq x y z
N MET A 1 -6.68 -23.20 -63.54
CA MET A 1 -5.75 -22.08 -63.78
C MET A 1 -5.30 -21.40 -62.48
N HIS A 2 -6.19 -21.21 -61.48
CA HIS A 2 -5.81 -20.62 -60.19
C HIS A 2 -4.79 -21.44 -59.37
N TRP A 3 -4.93 -22.76 -59.26
CA TRP A 3 -3.98 -23.58 -58.49
C TRP A 3 -2.56 -23.56 -59.07
N THR A 4 -2.42 -23.53 -60.41
CA THR A 4 -1.11 -23.42 -61.07
C THR A 4 -0.44 -22.08 -60.82
N LEU A 5 -1.20 -20.97 -60.82
CA LEU A 5 -0.68 -19.65 -60.49
C LEU A 5 -0.22 -19.59 -59.02
N ALA A 6 -1.03 -20.14 -58.11
CA ALA A 6 -0.69 -20.23 -56.68
C ALA A 6 0.53 -21.13 -56.40
N PHE A 7 0.63 -22.29 -57.05
CA PHE A 7 1.76 -23.21 -56.87
C PHE A 7 3.09 -22.57 -57.28
N PHE A 8 3.15 -21.95 -58.47
CA PHE A 8 4.37 -21.29 -58.91
C PHE A 8 4.64 -20.00 -58.13
N GLY A 9 3.61 -19.21 -57.79
CA GLY A 9 3.74 -17.99 -56.99
C GLY A 9 4.38 -18.23 -55.62
N LYS A 10 4.11 -19.37 -54.96
CA LYS A 10 4.71 -19.73 -53.67
C LYS A 10 6.24 -19.82 -53.67
N PHE A 11 6.88 -19.88 -54.83
CA PHE A 11 8.34 -19.82 -54.91
C PHE A 11 8.90 -18.39 -54.81
N HIS A 12 8.08 -17.33 -54.82
CA HIS A 12 8.59 -15.94 -54.80
C HIS A 12 9.56 -15.65 -53.63
N PRO A 13 9.28 -16.04 -52.36
CA PRO A 13 10.24 -15.86 -51.27
C PRO A 13 11.55 -16.63 -51.48
N LEU A 14 11.52 -17.76 -52.18
CA LEU A 14 12.74 -18.51 -52.52
C LEU A 14 13.59 -17.76 -53.56
N PHE A 15 12.95 -17.13 -54.55
CA PHE A 15 13.65 -16.43 -55.63
C PHE A 15 14.16 -15.05 -55.21
N VAL A 16 13.54 -14.37 -54.24
CA VAL A 16 13.87 -12.97 -53.88
C VAL A 16 15.26 -12.78 -53.29
N HIS A 17 15.79 -13.76 -52.55
CA HIS A 17 17.10 -13.67 -51.92
C HIS A 17 18.27 -13.65 -52.94
N LEU A 18 18.09 -14.29 -54.10
CA LEU A 18 19.11 -14.37 -55.14
C LEU A 18 19.46 -13.01 -55.77
N PRO A 19 18.52 -12.24 -56.36
CA PRO A 19 18.84 -10.95 -56.94
C PRO A 19 19.33 -9.94 -55.89
N ILE A 20 18.82 -9.99 -54.65
CA ILE A 20 19.28 -9.13 -53.54
C ILE A 20 20.76 -9.41 -53.23
N GLY A 21 21.12 -10.67 -52.96
CA GLY A 21 22.51 -11.03 -52.64
C GLY A 21 23.48 -10.71 -53.78
N ILE A 22 23.06 -10.93 -55.03
CA ILE A 22 23.87 -10.62 -56.22
C ILE A 22 24.02 -9.09 -56.39
N PHE A 23 22.97 -8.30 -56.14
CA PHE A 23 23.05 -6.83 -56.19
C PHE A 23 24.01 -6.27 -55.13
N ILE A 24 23.96 -6.75 -53.90
CA ILE A 24 24.86 -6.32 -52.83
C ILE A 24 26.31 -6.66 -53.20
N ALA A 25 26.56 -7.90 -53.67
CA ALA A 25 27.88 -8.30 -54.15
C ALA A 25 28.36 -7.44 -55.33
N LEU A 26 27.47 -7.11 -56.28
CA LEU A 26 27.78 -6.24 -57.41
C LEU A 26 28.18 -4.83 -56.95
N VAL A 27 27.45 -4.24 -56.01
CA VAL A 27 27.77 -2.91 -55.45
C VAL A 27 29.13 -2.94 -54.78
N VAL A 28 29.39 -3.93 -53.92
CA VAL A 28 30.67 -4.07 -53.22
C VAL A 28 31.81 -4.20 -54.23
N LEU A 29 31.68 -5.08 -55.23
CA LEU A 29 32.75 -5.27 -56.21
C LEU A 29 32.95 -4.05 -57.13
N GLU A 30 31.90 -3.30 -57.49
CA GLU A 30 32.03 -2.04 -58.26
C GLU A 30 32.71 -0.94 -57.44
N VAL A 31 32.41 -0.84 -56.13
CA VAL A 31 33.07 0.09 -55.22
C VAL A 31 34.54 -0.30 -55.03
N VAL A 32 34.84 -1.59 -54.87
CA VAL A 32 36.21 -2.09 -54.75
C VAL A 32 37.00 -1.89 -56.05
N ASP A 33 36.41 -2.13 -57.23
CA ASP A 33 37.05 -1.88 -58.53
C ASP A 33 37.28 -0.38 -58.77
N TYR A 34 36.40 0.48 -58.23
CA TYR A 34 36.55 1.94 -58.28
C TYR A 34 37.68 2.45 -57.37
N ILE A 35 37.78 1.94 -56.14
CA ILE A 35 38.78 2.35 -55.14
C ILE A 35 40.15 1.70 -55.41
N PHE A 36 40.16 0.45 -55.89
CA PHE A 36 41.36 -0.34 -56.17
C PHE A 36 41.36 -0.82 -57.64
N PRO A 37 41.72 0.06 -58.60
CA PRO A 37 41.63 -0.22 -60.03
C PRO A 37 42.55 -1.35 -60.53
N GLU A 38 43.53 -1.77 -59.72
CA GLU A 38 44.44 -2.89 -60.03
C GLU A 38 43.78 -4.27 -59.84
N SER A 39 42.62 -4.33 -59.18
CA SER A 39 41.92 -5.57 -58.86
C SER A 39 41.24 -6.25 -60.07
N ASN A 40 41.03 -5.52 -61.17
CA ASN A 40 40.47 -6.00 -62.44
C ASN A 40 39.16 -6.81 -62.27
N LEU A 41 38.25 -6.33 -61.44
CA LEU A 41 37.00 -7.03 -61.08
C LEU A 41 35.85 -6.78 -62.07
N SER A 42 36.06 -5.93 -63.08
CA SER A 42 35.09 -5.61 -64.14
C SER A 42 34.45 -6.84 -64.83
N PRO A 43 35.17 -7.94 -65.16
CA PRO A 43 34.56 -9.14 -65.72
C PRO A 43 33.60 -9.82 -64.73
N ALA A 44 33.97 -9.89 -63.45
CA ALA A 44 33.15 -10.47 -62.40
C ALA A 44 31.88 -9.63 -62.17
N CYS A 45 32.01 -8.30 -62.12
CA CYS A 45 30.88 -7.39 -62.01
C CYS A 45 29.94 -7.49 -63.23
N SER A 46 30.48 -7.71 -64.42
CA SER A 46 29.68 -7.93 -65.63
C SER A 46 28.88 -9.23 -65.56
N ILE A 47 29.50 -10.32 -65.09
CA ILE A 47 28.83 -11.61 -64.88
C ILE A 47 27.73 -11.47 -63.82
N LEU A 48 28.02 -10.81 -62.70
CA LEU A 48 27.05 -10.58 -61.64
C LEU A 48 25.87 -9.74 -62.15
N LEU A 49 26.11 -8.68 -62.91
CA LEU A 49 25.02 -7.86 -63.48
C LEU A 49 24.12 -8.66 -64.43
N TRP A 50 24.69 -9.57 -65.23
CA TRP A 50 23.90 -10.51 -66.04
C TRP A 50 23.09 -11.47 -65.16
N LEU A 51 23.69 -12.03 -64.11
CA LEU A 51 23.01 -12.90 -63.15
C LEU A 51 21.90 -12.16 -62.38
N THR A 52 22.09 -10.87 -62.08
CA THR A 52 21.08 -10.00 -61.46
C THR A 52 19.84 -9.89 -62.34
N VAL A 53 20.02 -9.60 -63.64
CA VAL A 53 18.88 -9.53 -64.58
C VAL A 53 18.20 -10.88 -64.73
N LEU A 54 19.00 -11.95 -64.85
CA LEU A 54 18.52 -13.33 -65.03
C LEU A 54 17.74 -13.85 -63.82
N THR A 55 18.00 -13.33 -62.61
CA THR A 55 17.31 -13.71 -61.37
C THR A 55 16.18 -12.74 -61.02
N ALA A 56 16.32 -11.44 -61.27
CA ALA A 56 15.30 -10.43 -60.98
C ALA A 56 14.04 -10.59 -61.83
N ILE A 57 14.16 -10.91 -63.12
CA ILE A 57 13.01 -11.07 -64.02
C ILE A 57 12.11 -12.24 -63.57
N PRO A 58 12.63 -13.47 -63.36
CA PRO A 58 11.83 -14.56 -62.80
C PRO A 58 11.25 -14.23 -61.42
N THR A 59 12.00 -13.53 -60.56
CA THR A 59 11.52 -13.11 -59.24
C THR A 59 10.28 -12.23 -59.34
N VAL A 60 10.30 -11.23 -60.23
CA VAL A 60 9.15 -10.34 -60.48
C VAL A 60 7.99 -11.09 -61.14
N ILE A 61 8.26 -12.02 -62.06
CA ILE A 61 7.21 -12.84 -62.69
C ILE A 61 6.52 -13.71 -61.64
N VAL A 62 7.29 -14.45 -60.83
CA VAL A 62 6.75 -15.31 -59.78
C VAL A 62 6.07 -14.48 -58.69
N GLY A 63 6.57 -13.28 -58.38
CA GLY A 63 5.92 -12.32 -57.48
C GLY A 63 4.60 -11.78 -58.03
N ALA A 64 4.52 -11.51 -59.34
CA ALA A 64 3.28 -11.14 -60.00
C ALA A 64 2.28 -12.31 -60.03
N LEU A 65 2.75 -13.54 -60.17
CA LEU A 65 1.93 -14.75 -60.05
C LEU A 65 1.44 -14.96 -58.60
N LEU A 66 2.28 -14.67 -57.60
CA LEU A 66 1.92 -14.71 -56.19
C LEU A 66 0.85 -13.64 -55.86
N ALA A 67 1.06 -12.41 -56.32
CA ALA A 67 0.09 -11.33 -56.17
C ALA A 67 -1.25 -11.67 -56.88
N ALA A 68 -1.19 -12.31 -58.05
CA ALA A 68 -2.37 -12.79 -58.76
C ALA A 68 -3.07 -14.00 -58.11
N SER A 69 -2.46 -14.64 -57.11
CA SER A 69 -3.03 -15.79 -56.39
C SER A 69 -3.96 -15.39 -55.22
N GLY A 70 -4.01 -14.09 -54.88
CA GLY A 70 -5.11 -13.51 -54.09
C GLY A 70 -4.95 -13.52 -52.57
N GLY A 71 -3.75 -13.22 -52.05
CA GLY A 71 -3.51 -13.19 -50.59
C GLY A 71 -2.53 -12.11 -50.12
N TYR A 72 -2.51 -10.94 -50.79
CA TYR A 72 -1.77 -9.73 -50.40
C TYR A 72 -2.48 -8.52 -51.03
N GLY A 73 -3.39 -7.85 -50.32
CA GLY A 73 -4.31 -6.82 -50.88
C GLY A 73 -3.99 -5.35 -50.55
N SER A 74 -2.89 -5.07 -49.83
CA SER A 74 -2.62 -3.71 -49.30
C SER A 74 -1.99 -2.74 -50.31
N GLU A 75 -2.05 -1.44 -50.03
CA GLU A 75 -1.32 -0.41 -50.79
C GLU A 75 0.20 -0.66 -50.77
N VAL A 76 0.69 -1.19 -49.66
CA VAL A 76 2.05 -1.71 -49.47
C VAL A 76 2.39 -2.78 -50.53
N MET A 77 1.45 -3.66 -50.90
CA MET A 77 1.64 -4.64 -51.99
C MET A 77 1.75 -3.97 -53.34
N VAL A 78 0.95 -2.94 -53.60
CA VAL A 78 1.00 -2.17 -54.86
C VAL A 78 2.36 -1.50 -55.01
N TRP A 79 2.84 -0.83 -53.96
CA TRP A 79 4.17 -0.21 -53.93
C TRP A 79 5.28 -1.25 -54.06
N HIS A 80 5.24 -2.35 -53.29
CA HIS A 80 6.20 -3.46 -53.39
C HIS A 80 6.27 -4.02 -54.82
N LYS A 81 5.11 -4.27 -55.44
CA LYS A 81 5.01 -4.80 -56.81
C LYS A 81 5.64 -3.85 -57.82
N TRP A 82 5.28 -2.57 -57.80
CA TRP A 82 5.78 -1.60 -58.78
C TRP A 82 7.25 -1.24 -58.57
N LEU A 83 7.72 -1.18 -57.32
CA LEU A 83 9.13 -0.99 -57.01
C LEU A 83 9.96 -2.21 -57.42
N GLY A 84 9.44 -3.43 -57.25
CA GLY A 84 10.06 -4.66 -57.73
C GLY A 84 10.19 -4.70 -59.25
N VAL A 85 9.12 -4.34 -59.98
CA VAL A 85 9.15 -4.19 -61.45
C VAL A 85 10.15 -3.11 -61.87
N SER A 86 10.14 -1.96 -61.20
CA SER A 86 11.05 -0.84 -61.48
C SER A 86 12.52 -1.26 -61.27
N THR A 87 12.81 -2.00 -60.21
CA THR A 87 14.14 -2.53 -59.90
C THR A 87 14.61 -3.49 -61.00
N ALA A 88 13.76 -4.39 -61.50
CA ALA A 88 14.11 -5.29 -62.61
C ALA A 88 14.33 -4.54 -63.93
N VAL A 89 13.55 -3.49 -64.20
CA VAL A 89 13.72 -2.63 -65.39
C VAL A 89 15.04 -1.86 -65.30
N LEU A 90 15.33 -1.25 -64.15
CA LEU A 90 16.58 -0.53 -63.92
C LEU A 90 17.80 -1.46 -64.00
N ALA A 91 17.72 -2.67 -63.46
CA ALA A 91 18.77 -3.70 -63.60
C ALA A 91 19.04 -4.03 -65.08
N THR A 92 17.97 -4.19 -65.86
CA THR A 92 18.07 -4.51 -67.29
C THR A 92 18.68 -3.34 -68.08
N TRP A 93 18.28 -2.10 -67.76
CA TRP A 93 18.88 -0.92 -68.35
C TRP A 93 20.33 -0.73 -67.95
N MET A 94 20.72 -1.02 -66.70
CA MET A 94 22.12 -0.98 -66.26
C MET A 94 22.98 -1.91 -67.09
N LEU A 95 22.48 -3.10 -67.43
CA LEU A 95 23.17 -4.05 -68.30
C LEU A 95 23.35 -3.50 -69.74
N VAL A 96 22.32 -2.85 -70.28
CA VAL A 96 22.37 -2.20 -71.60
C VAL A 96 23.32 -1.00 -71.59
N PHE A 97 23.28 -0.18 -70.54
CA PHE A 97 24.18 0.97 -70.37
C PHE A 97 25.63 0.53 -70.23
N ARG A 98 25.91 -0.48 -69.41
CA ARG A 98 27.24 -1.07 -69.25
C ARG A 98 27.79 -1.61 -70.56
N SER A 99 26.99 -2.33 -71.35
CA SER A 99 27.44 -2.88 -72.64
C SER A 99 27.66 -1.84 -73.75
N LYS A 100 26.96 -0.69 -73.70
CA LYS A 100 27.09 0.38 -74.72
C LYS A 100 28.11 1.47 -74.39
N LEU A 101 28.27 1.84 -73.11
CA LEU A 101 29.05 3.00 -72.69
C LEU A 101 30.42 2.65 -72.07
N GLN A 102 30.62 1.42 -71.62
CA GLN A 102 31.83 1.03 -70.89
C GLN A 102 32.81 0.24 -71.79
N LYS A 103 33.44 0.94 -72.75
CA LYS A 103 34.56 0.41 -73.56
C LYS A 103 35.92 0.52 -72.88
N SER A 104 36.04 1.39 -71.87
CA SER A 104 37.20 1.51 -70.98
C SER A 104 36.87 0.84 -69.65
N GLY A 105 37.76 0.03 -69.10
CA GLY A 105 37.54 -0.79 -67.89
C GLY A 105 37.28 -0.05 -66.56
N LYS A 106 36.69 1.16 -66.56
CA LYS A 106 36.26 1.88 -65.36
C LYS A 106 34.74 2.18 -65.42
N PRO A 107 33.99 2.07 -64.30
CA PRO A 107 32.57 2.38 -64.28
C PRO A 107 32.31 3.88 -64.52
N SER A 108 31.35 4.19 -65.39
CA SER A 108 30.98 5.59 -65.66
C SER A 108 30.19 6.18 -64.48
N PRO A 109 30.31 7.49 -64.20
CA PRO A 109 29.52 8.14 -63.15
C PRO A 109 28.00 7.97 -63.34
N ALA A 110 27.53 7.94 -64.59
CA ALA A 110 26.13 7.69 -64.92
C ALA A 110 25.69 6.26 -64.54
N TYR A 111 26.54 5.26 -64.78
CA TYR A 111 26.29 3.88 -64.37
C TYR A 111 26.29 3.73 -62.84
N LEU A 112 27.22 4.38 -62.13
CA LEU A 112 27.26 4.37 -60.66
C LEU A 112 26.03 5.06 -60.05
N SER A 113 25.59 6.17 -60.64
CA SER A 113 24.36 6.87 -60.23
C SER A 113 23.14 5.98 -60.41
N MET A 114 23.07 5.28 -61.55
CA MET A 114 21.98 4.34 -61.85
C MET A 114 22.00 3.12 -60.91
N LEU A 115 23.18 2.60 -60.59
CA LEU A 115 23.36 1.54 -59.60
C LEU A 115 22.86 1.99 -58.23
N MET A 116 23.21 3.20 -57.79
CA MET A 116 22.77 3.77 -56.51
C MET A 116 21.24 3.93 -56.46
N VAL A 117 20.62 4.48 -57.51
CA VAL A 117 19.16 4.58 -57.61
C VAL A 117 18.49 3.21 -57.55
N THR A 118 19.08 2.20 -58.20
CA THR A 118 18.56 0.84 -58.20
C THR A 118 18.67 0.18 -56.84
N VAL A 119 19.73 0.45 -56.07
CA VAL A 119 19.90 -0.02 -54.68
C VAL A 119 18.87 0.62 -53.75
N VAL A 120 18.61 1.92 -53.91
CA VAL A 120 17.55 2.62 -53.13
C VAL A 120 16.18 2.02 -53.45
N ALA A 121 15.87 1.82 -54.73
CA ALA A 121 14.62 1.18 -55.16
C ALA A 121 14.50 -0.26 -54.64
N LEU A 122 15.59 -1.04 -54.66
CA LEU A 122 15.63 -2.40 -54.11
C LEU A 122 15.42 -2.40 -52.59
N SER A 123 16.01 -1.44 -51.88
CA SER A 123 15.87 -1.29 -50.42
C SER A 123 14.42 -0.92 -50.05
N ALA A 124 13.81 0.03 -50.77
CA ALA A 124 12.40 0.35 -50.61
C ALA A 124 11.49 -0.85 -50.95
N THR A 125 11.81 -1.60 -52.03
CA THR A 125 11.09 -2.84 -52.39
C THR A 125 11.19 -3.87 -51.26
N GLY A 126 12.37 -4.05 -50.67
CA GLY A 126 12.61 -4.93 -49.53
C GLY A 126 11.85 -4.49 -48.28
N HIS A 127 11.75 -3.18 -48.03
CA HIS A 127 10.99 -2.61 -46.92
C HIS A 127 9.51 -2.98 -47.00
N TYR A 128 8.86 -2.61 -48.10
CA TYR A 128 7.45 -2.97 -48.31
C TYR A 128 7.25 -4.50 -48.37
N GLY A 129 8.24 -5.26 -48.83
CA GLY A 129 8.21 -6.73 -48.81
C GLY A 129 8.20 -7.31 -47.40
N GLY A 130 9.02 -6.76 -46.49
CA GLY A 130 9.04 -7.15 -45.07
C GLY A 130 7.79 -6.70 -44.33
N SER A 131 7.27 -5.49 -44.63
CA SER A 131 6.02 -5.00 -44.06
C SER A 131 4.81 -5.88 -44.42
N LEU A 132 4.81 -6.48 -45.61
CA LEU A 132 3.76 -7.42 -46.04
C LEU A 132 3.80 -8.76 -45.30
N THR A 133 4.95 -9.18 -44.78
CA THR A 133 5.11 -10.51 -44.15
C THR A 133 5.20 -10.46 -42.64
N HIS A 134 5.62 -9.34 -42.06
CA HIS A 134 5.94 -9.22 -40.63
C HIS A 134 5.35 -7.98 -39.94
N GLY A 135 4.54 -7.16 -40.63
CA GLY A 135 3.90 -5.96 -40.07
C GLY A 135 4.67 -4.66 -40.36
N SER A 136 3.98 -3.52 -40.26
CA SER A 136 4.49 -2.20 -40.67
C SER A 136 5.76 -1.77 -39.93
N LYS A 137 5.94 -2.25 -38.69
CA LYS A 137 7.08 -1.91 -37.83
C LYS A 137 8.28 -2.85 -37.96
N TYR A 138 8.19 -3.97 -38.68
CA TYR A 138 9.22 -5.02 -38.67
C TYR A 138 10.67 -4.56 -38.99
N LEU A 139 10.83 -3.55 -39.85
CA LEU A 139 12.15 -3.01 -40.20
C LEU A 139 12.50 -1.72 -39.46
N THR A 140 11.54 -1.12 -38.77
CA THR A 140 11.70 0.14 -38.04
C THR A 140 11.72 -0.06 -36.53
N GLU A 141 11.27 -1.20 -36.01
CA GLU A 141 11.16 -1.53 -34.59
C GLU A 141 12.45 -1.28 -33.83
N ASP A 142 13.58 -1.69 -34.41
CA ASP A 142 14.92 -1.54 -33.82
C ASP A 142 15.66 -0.25 -34.24
N LEU A 143 15.02 0.65 -34.99
CA LEU A 143 15.65 1.92 -35.39
C LEU A 143 15.58 2.95 -34.25
N PRO A 144 16.55 3.89 -34.17
CA PRO A 144 16.44 5.05 -33.27
C PRO A 144 15.15 5.84 -33.51
N ASP A 145 14.54 6.34 -32.45
CA ASP A 145 13.23 7.00 -32.51
C ASP A 145 13.21 8.18 -33.48
N GLU A 146 14.31 8.94 -33.58
CA GLU A 146 14.42 10.08 -34.50
C GLU A 146 14.33 9.63 -35.96
N VAL A 147 14.82 8.42 -36.26
CA VAL A 147 14.75 7.81 -37.59
C VAL A 147 13.36 7.26 -37.84
N ARG A 148 12.71 6.69 -36.81
CA ARG A 148 11.33 6.17 -36.91
C ARG A 148 10.33 7.29 -37.17
N GLU A 149 10.42 8.38 -36.39
CA GLU A 149 9.61 9.58 -36.56
C GLU A 149 9.85 10.23 -37.93
N PHE A 150 11.11 10.27 -38.38
CA PHE A 150 11.45 10.74 -39.74
C PHE A 150 10.82 9.88 -40.84
N LEU A 151 10.69 8.56 -40.62
CA LEU A 151 10.04 7.63 -41.53
C LEU A 151 8.50 7.63 -41.41
N GLY A 152 7.92 8.44 -40.51
CA GLY A 152 6.48 8.52 -40.28
C GLY A 152 5.90 7.36 -39.46
N ASP A 153 6.76 6.52 -38.87
CA ASP A 153 6.37 5.53 -37.85
C ASP A 153 6.25 6.27 -36.51
N ASP A 154 5.18 6.02 -35.75
CA ASP A 154 5.13 6.46 -34.35
C ASP A 154 5.82 5.39 -33.50
N PRO A 155 7.06 5.63 -33.02
CA PRO A 155 7.78 4.67 -32.19
C PRO A 155 7.02 4.27 -30.92
N TYR A 156 6.06 5.09 -30.50
CA TYR A 156 5.29 4.93 -29.28
C TYR A 156 3.80 4.67 -29.52
N GLY A 157 3.36 4.67 -30.79
CA GLY A 157 1.98 4.28 -31.13
C GLY A 157 1.80 2.80 -30.83
N MET A 158 1.01 2.46 -29.81
CA MET A 158 0.59 1.08 -29.55
C MET A 158 -0.20 0.54 -30.75
N GLU A 159 -0.19 -0.79 -30.94
CA GLU A 159 -0.85 -1.46 -32.07
C GLU A 159 -2.26 -0.89 -32.33
N GLY A 160 -2.48 -0.40 -33.55
CA GLY A 160 -3.82 -0.24 -34.10
C GLY A 160 -4.30 1.14 -34.50
N LEU A 161 -3.61 2.24 -34.16
CA LEU A 161 -3.98 3.57 -34.66
C LEU A 161 -2.79 4.26 -35.32
N THR A 162 -2.46 3.90 -36.56
CA THR A 162 -1.76 4.85 -37.43
C THR A 162 -2.67 6.06 -37.62
N ALA A 163 -2.18 7.26 -37.30
CA ALA A 163 -2.96 8.49 -37.44
C ALA A 163 -3.38 8.68 -38.90
N MET A 164 -4.67 8.48 -39.21
CA MET A 164 -5.20 8.75 -40.54
C MET A 164 -5.39 10.26 -40.69
N GLY A 165 -5.13 10.78 -41.89
CA GLY A 165 -5.40 12.18 -42.16
C GLY A 165 -6.90 12.48 -42.08
N SER A 166 -7.29 13.69 -41.65
CA SER A 166 -8.72 14.09 -41.60
C SER A 166 -9.48 13.86 -42.91
N SER A 167 -8.85 14.07 -44.07
CA SER A 167 -9.44 13.77 -45.38
C SER A 167 -9.58 12.27 -45.66
N GLU A 168 -8.65 11.47 -45.15
CA GLU A 168 -8.62 10.01 -45.32
C GLU A 168 -9.68 9.33 -44.44
N ILE A 169 -9.92 9.88 -43.23
CA ILE A 169 -11.04 9.48 -42.37
C ILE A 169 -12.38 9.68 -43.09
N GLU A 170 -12.61 10.87 -43.65
CA GLU A 170 -13.88 11.19 -44.34
C GLU A 170 -14.08 10.32 -45.59
N GLU A 171 -13.01 10.09 -46.37
CA GLU A 171 -13.04 9.19 -47.53
C GLU A 171 -13.37 7.75 -47.13
N THR A 172 -12.72 7.23 -46.09
CA THR A 172 -12.90 5.85 -45.60
C THR A 172 -14.31 5.61 -45.06
N LEU A 173 -14.84 6.54 -44.25
CA LEU A 173 -16.20 6.45 -43.69
C LEU A 173 -17.29 6.69 -44.74
N THR A 174 -16.97 7.33 -45.86
CA THR A 174 -17.86 7.44 -47.02
C THR A 174 -17.81 6.17 -47.89
N GLN A 175 -16.65 5.55 -48.00
CA GLN A 175 -16.41 4.38 -48.85
C GLN A 175 -16.98 3.09 -48.24
N TYR A 176 -16.84 2.89 -46.93
CA TYR A 176 -17.25 1.67 -46.23
C TYR A 176 -18.36 1.96 -45.22
N SER A 177 -19.42 1.15 -45.25
CA SER A 177 -20.56 1.27 -44.33
C SER A 177 -20.71 0.03 -43.46
N PHE A 178 -21.13 0.21 -42.20
CA PHE A 178 -21.24 -0.89 -41.26
C PHE A 178 -22.13 -2.03 -41.79
N GLN A 179 -23.36 -1.73 -42.21
CA GLN A 179 -24.36 -2.75 -42.59
C GLN A 179 -23.96 -3.54 -43.83
N LYS A 180 -23.27 -2.91 -44.78
CA LYS A 180 -22.95 -3.53 -46.07
C LYS A 180 -21.59 -4.22 -46.05
N ASP A 181 -20.60 -3.63 -45.39
CA ASP A 181 -19.20 -4.01 -45.54
C ASP A 181 -18.63 -4.64 -44.26
N ILE A 182 -19.02 -4.17 -43.07
CA ILE A 182 -18.44 -4.60 -41.78
C ILE A 182 -19.24 -5.71 -41.11
N ASN A 183 -20.56 -5.57 -41.01
CA ASN A 183 -21.44 -6.53 -40.37
C ASN A 183 -21.35 -7.94 -40.98
N PRO A 184 -21.23 -8.12 -42.31
CA PRO A 184 -21.00 -9.45 -42.88
C PRO A 184 -19.68 -10.09 -42.46
N ILE A 185 -18.64 -9.28 -42.20
CA ILE A 185 -17.33 -9.75 -41.71
C ILE A 185 -17.48 -10.22 -40.27
N THR A 186 -18.02 -9.38 -39.38
CA THR A 186 -18.21 -9.74 -37.95
C THR A 186 -19.12 -10.96 -37.79
N ALA A 187 -20.20 -11.05 -38.56
CA ALA A 187 -21.10 -12.20 -38.55
C ALA A 187 -20.43 -13.50 -39.03
N SER A 188 -19.53 -13.41 -40.01
CA SER A 188 -18.87 -14.57 -40.60
C SER A 188 -17.72 -15.11 -39.76
N TYR A 189 -16.99 -14.25 -39.07
CA TYR A 189 -15.71 -14.58 -38.45
C TYR A 189 -15.71 -14.44 -36.91
N CYS A 190 -16.65 -13.69 -36.32
CA CYS A 190 -16.61 -13.35 -34.90
C CYS A 190 -17.84 -13.86 -34.11
N GLU A 191 -19.04 -13.77 -34.67
CA GLU A 191 -20.31 -14.07 -33.96
C GLU A 191 -20.47 -15.55 -33.53
N ASN A 192 -19.77 -16.49 -34.16
CA ASN A 192 -19.83 -17.90 -33.72
C ASN A 192 -19.30 -18.09 -32.29
N CYS A 193 -18.32 -17.29 -31.87
CA CYS A 193 -17.73 -17.33 -30.52
C CYS A 193 -18.16 -16.18 -29.62
N HIS A 194 -18.69 -15.10 -30.22
CA HIS A 194 -19.13 -13.88 -29.54
C HIS A 194 -20.57 -13.51 -29.94
N GLY A 195 -21.48 -14.49 -29.96
CA GLY A 195 -22.87 -14.32 -30.36
C GLY A 195 -23.83 -14.63 -29.22
N SER A 196 -25.10 -14.87 -29.54
CA SER A 196 -26.12 -15.21 -28.53
C SER A 196 -25.90 -16.57 -27.86
N GLU A 197 -25.32 -17.53 -28.57
CA GLU A 197 -25.13 -18.91 -28.13
C GLU A 197 -23.82 -19.12 -27.35
N GLU A 198 -22.71 -18.55 -27.83
CA GLU A 198 -21.40 -18.56 -27.17
C GLU A 198 -20.90 -17.13 -26.96
N GLN A 199 -20.46 -16.82 -25.74
CA GLN A 199 -19.96 -15.50 -25.34
C GLN A 199 -18.56 -15.65 -24.74
N LYS A 200 -17.59 -16.09 -25.55
CA LYS A 200 -16.21 -16.24 -25.10
C LYS A 200 -15.68 -14.88 -24.61
N GLY A 201 -15.04 -14.89 -23.44
CA GLY A 201 -14.57 -13.66 -22.79
C GLY A 201 -15.69 -12.72 -22.31
N GLY A 202 -16.94 -13.17 -22.26
CA GLY A 202 -18.09 -12.33 -21.86
C GLY A 202 -18.51 -11.30 -22.91
N LEU A 203 -18.01 -11.42 -24.14
CA LEU A 203 -18.26 -10.47 -25.23
C LEU A 203 -19.36 -10.98 -26.17
N ARG A 204 -20.27 -10.07 -26.58
CA ARG A 204 -21.35 -10.33 -27.53
C ARG A 204 -21.37 -9.27 -28.62
N LEU A 205 -21.17 -9.68 -29.88
CA LEU A 205 -20.97 -8.81 -31.05
C LEU A 205 -22.20 -8.72 -31.97
N ASP A 206 -23.16 -9.64 -31.89
CA ASP A 206 -24.37 -9.58 -32.74
C ASP A 206 -25.30 -8.39 -32.41
N GLY A 207 -25.11 -7.79 -31.23
CA GLY A 207 -25.83 -6.59 -30.77
C GLY A 207 -24.97 -5.32 -30.71
N ILE A 208 -23.73 -5.35 -31.22
CA ILE A 208 -22.79 -4.24 -31.07
C ILE A 208 -23.28 -2.98 -31.79
N ASN A 209 -23.22 -1.83 -31.12
CA ASN A 209 -23.58 -0.55 -31.71
C ASN A 209 -22.44 -0.07 -32.63
N PRO A 210 -22.68 0.16 -33.93
CA PRO A 210 -21.65 0.61 -34.86
C PRO A 210 -21.32 2.09 -34.77
N ASP A 211 -22.15 2.89 -34.11
CA ASP A 211 -21.88 4.32 -33.90
C ASP A 211 -20.88 4.48 -32.75
N MET A 212 -19.61 4.74 -33.07
CA MET A 212 -18.56 4.97 -32.07
C MET A 212 -18.55 6.40 -31.53
N VAL A 213 -19.34 7.31 -32.11
CA VAL A 213 -19.46 8.69 -31.65
C VAL A 213 -20.49 8.76 -30.52
N GLN A 214 -21.71 8.27 -30.74
CA GLN A 214 -22.79 8.33 -29.74
C GLN A 214 -23.12 6.98 -29.09
N GLY A 215 -22.62 5.86 -29.62
CA GLY A 215 -22.90 4.52 -29.08
C GLY A 215 -22.03 4.12 -27.89
N HIS A 216 -22.50 3.16 -27.09
CA HIS A 216 -21.83 2.74 -25.86
C HIS A 216 -20.68 1.74 -26.10
N ASP A 217 -20.61 1.10 -27.27
CA ASP A 217 -19.65 0.02 -27.55
C ASP A 217 -18.33 0.49 -28.18
N ALA A 218 -18.02 1.78 -28.13
CA ALA A 218 -16.79 2.31 -28.75
C ALA A 218 -15.51 1.70 -28.14
N GLU A 219 -15.47 1.49 -26.82
CA GLU A 219 -14.36 0.80 -26.14
C GLU A 219 -14.24 -0.66 -26.60
N THR A 220 -15.38 -1.32 -26.83
CA THR A 220 -15.42 -2.69 -27.35
C THR A 220 -14.85 -2.76 -28.77
N TRP A 221 -15.17 -1.77 -29.62
CA TRP A 221 -14.57 -1.66 -30.95
C TRP A 221 -13.07 -1.38 -30.90
N ARG A 222 -12.61 -0.54 -29.97
CA ARG A 222 -11.18 -0.28 -29.73
C ARG A 222 -10.44 -1.55 -29.31
N ALA A 223 -11.00 -2.31 -28.36
CA ALA A 223 -10.43 -3.58 -27.93
C ALA A 223 -10.44 -4.62 -29.06
N MET A 224 -11.50 -4.67 -29.87
CA MET A 224 -11.57 -5.54 -31.04
C MET A 224 -10.47 -5.20 -32.06
N LEU A 225 -10.20 -3.91 -32.29
CA LEU A 225 -9.12 -3.45 -33.16
C LEU A 225 -7.76 -4.01 -32.68
N ASP A 226 -7.47 -3.96 -31.37
CA ASP A 226 -6.25 -4.51 -30.80
C ASP A 226 -6.13 -6.03 -31.03
N MET A 227 -7.21 -6.76 -30.78
CA MET A 227 -7.23 -8.22 -30.97
C MET A 227 -7.07 -8.64 -32.44
N VAL A 228 -7.60 -7.85 -33.37
CA VAL A 228 -7.46 -8.09 -34.82
C VAL A 228 -6.05 -7.72 -35.31
N ASN A 229 -5.48 -6.62 -34.81
CA ASN A 229 -4.14 -6.15 -35.20
C ASN A 229 -3.03 -7.05 -34.67
N SER A 230 -3.13 -7.47 -33.41
CA SER A 230 -2.23 -8.46 -32.80
C SER A 230 -2.34 -9.85 -33.46
N GLY A 231 -3.38 -10.07 -34.27
CA GLY A 231 -3.65 -11.36 -34.92
C GLY A 231 -4.10 -12.45 -33.95
N GLU A 232 -4.45 -12.09 -32.72
CA GLU A 232 -5.02 -13.01 -31.74
C GLU A 232 -6.44 -13.44 -32.10
N MET A 233 -7.19 -12.57 -32.80
CA MET A 233 -8.55 -12.86 -33.25
C MET A 233 -8.70 -12.71 -34.78
N PRO A 234 -9.40 -13.65 -35.45
CA PRO A 234 -9.92 -14.93 -34.93
C PRO A 234 -8.79 -15.92 -34.56
N PRO A 235 -9.03 -16.88 -33.64
CA PRO A 235 -8.03 -17.88 -33.25
C PRO A 235 -7.56 -18.74 -34.44
N LYS A 236 -6.34 -19.28 -34.38
CA LYS A 236 -5.71 -20.00 -35.50
C LYS A 236 -6.53 -21.21 -36.00
N GLU A 237 -7.31 -21.83 -35.13
CA GLU A 237 -8.18 -22.97 -35.44
C GLU A 237 -9.50 -22.57 -36.10
N GLU A 238 -9.87 -21.29 -36.05
CA GLU A 238 -11.11 -20.75 -36.59
C GLU A 238 -10.92 -20.15 -37.99
N LYS A 239 -12.05 -19.87 -38.66
CA LYS A 239 -12.04 -19.25 -39.99
C LYS A 239 -11.40 -17.86 -39.91
N GLN A 240 -10.32 -17.66 -40.67
CA GLN A 240 -9.58 -16.40 -40.73
C GLN A 240 -10.18 -15.42 -41.76
N LEU A 241 -10.06 -14.12 -41.48
CA LEU A 241 -10.37 -13.06 -42.45
C LEU A 241 -9.40 -13.13 -43.63
N SER A 242 -9.88 -12.80 -44.84
CA SER A 242 -8.97 -12.43 -45.93
C SER A 242 -8.30 -11.09 -45.64
N ASP A 243 -7.14 -10.82 -46.23
CA ASP A 243 -6.41 -9.56 -46.01
C ASP A 243 -7.24 -8.33 -46.40
N GLU A 244 -8.07 -8.45 -47.43
CA GLU A 244 -8.97 -7.38 -47.86
C GLU A 244 -10.06 -7.13 -46.82
N GLU A 245 -10.72 -8.18 -46.32
CA GLU A 245 -11.72 -8.05 -45.25
C GLU A 245 -11.09 -7.51 -43.97
N ARG A 246 -9.88 -7.98 -43.61
CA ARG A 246 -9.13 -7.48 -42.45
C ARG A 246 -8.81 -5.99 -42.61
N ARG A 247 -8.33 -5.57 -43.78
CA ARG A 247 -8.04 -4.16 -44.06
C ARG A 247 -9.31 -3.31 -43.98
N VAL A 248 -10.39 -3.71 -44.64
CA VAL A 248 -11.67 -2.99 -44.60
C VAL A 248 -12.16 -2.83 -43.17
N LEU A 249 -12.06 -3.90 -42.36
CA LEU A 249 -12.43 -3.88 -40.95
C LEU A 249 -11.55 -2.94 -40.13
N VAL A 250 -10.22 -3.08 -40.23
CA VAL A 250 -9.25 -2.27 -39.48
C VAL A 250 -9.36 -0.79 -39.87
N ASP A 251 -9.36 -0.46 -41.17
CA ASP A 251 -9.43 0.92 -41.68
C ASP A 251 -10.74 1.58 -41.23
N TRP A 252 -11.87 0.86 -41.30
CA TRP A 252 -13.17 1.39 -40.85
C TRP A 252 -13.22 1.62 -39.34
N ILE A 253 -12.75 0.67 -38.52
CA ILE A 253 -12.72 0.84 -37.06
C ILE A 253 -11.77 2.00 -36.70
N THR A 254 -10.58 2.05 -37.29
CA THR A 254 -9.57 3.11 -37.10
C THR A 254 -10.15 4.48 -37.41
N ALA A 255 -10.77 4.64 -38.58
CA ALA A 255 -11.39 5.89 -39.00
C ALA A 255 -12.55 6.28 -38.09
N SER A 256 -13.38 5.31 -37.70
CA SER A 256 -14.53 5.53 -36.80
C SER A 256 -14.10 5.95 -35.40
N ILE A 257 -13.06 5.32 -34.85
CA ILE A 257 -12.46 5.69 -33.56
C ILE A 257 -11.83 7.08 -33.65
N GLN A 258 -11.05 7.39 -34.69
CA GLN A 258 -10.42 8.70 -34.82
C GLN A 258 -11.45 9.83 -34.98
N GLN A 259 -12.54 9.59 -35.72
CA GLN A 259 -13.67 10.50 -35.76
C GLN A 259 -14.32 10.64 -34.38
N ALA A 260 -14.54 9.52 -33.67
CA ALA A 260 -15.09 9.52 -32.32
C ALA A 260 -14.20 10.26 -31.33
N VAL A 261 -12.88 10.12 -31.36
CA VAL A 261 -11.95 10.89 -30.51
C VAL A 261 -12.13 12.38 -30.76
N ALA A 262 -12.14 12.81 -32.02
CA ALA A 262 -12.27 14.22 -32.36
C ALA A 262 -13.60 14.82 -31.88
N LEU A 263 -14.71 14.09 -32.04
CA LEU A 263 -16.05 14.56 -31.68
C LEU A 263 -16.34 14.40 -30.18
N ARG A 264 -16.00 13.26 -29.57
CA ARG A 264 -16.20 13.01 -28.13
C ARG A 264 -15.29 13.84 -27.26
N LYS A 265 -14.07 14.16 -27.69
CA LYS A 265 -13.21 15.10 -26.95
C LYS A 265 -13.89 16.47 -26.89
N ALA A 266 -14.41 16.93 -28.02
CA ALA A 266 -15.20 18.15 -28.06
C ALA A 266 -16.46 18.04 -27.19
N ASP A 267 -17.09 16.87 -27.08
CA ASP A 267 -18.33 16.62 -26.32
C ASP A 267 -18.12 16.03 -24.91
N GLN A 268 -16.89 16.00 -24.36
CA GLN A 268 -16.69 15.48 -23.00
C GLN A 268 -17.52 16.29 -22.01
N GLU A 269 -18.47 15.61 -21.36
CA GLU A 269 -19.32 16.19 -20.34
C GLU A 269 -18.49 16.56 -19.11
N PRO A 270 -18.76 17.71 -18.49
CA PRO A 270 -18.11 18.12 -17.25
C PRO A 270 -18.23 17.02 -16.18
N VAL A 271 -17.12 16.61 -15.58
CA VAL A 271 -17.15 15.59 -14.52
C VAL A 271 -17.71 16.23 -13.25
N ILE A 272 -18.87 15.76 -12.81
CA ILE A 272 -19.43 16.07 -11.49
C ILE A 272 -19.18 14.89 -10.57
N ARG A 273 -18.47 15.12 -9.47
CA ARG A 273 -18.23 14.10 -8.46
C ARG A 273 -18.36 14.66 -7.06
N ARG A 274 -18.95 13.90 -6.14
CA ARG A 274 -18.89 14.27 -4.73
C ARG A 274 -17.47 14.13 -4.20
N LEU A 275 -17.19 14.77 -3.09
CA LEU A 275 -15.99 14.49 -2.31
C LEU A 275 -16.05 13.05 -1.78
N THR A 276 -14.91 12.35 -1.81
CA THR A 276 -14.75 11.09 -1.07
C THR A 276 -14.85 11.34 0.43
N LYS A 277 -15.04 10.30 1.25
CA LYS A 277 -15.13 10.47 2.71
C LYS A 277 -13.88 11.18 3.30
N ASP A 278 -12.70 10.88 2.75
CA ASP A 278 -11.42 11.47 3.18
C ASP A 278 -11.31 12.92 2.69
N GLN A 279 -11.68 13.19 1.43
CA GLN A 279 -11.69 14.55 0.88
C GLN A 279 -12.66 15.46 1.63
N TYR A 280 -13.84 14.94 1.97
CA TYR A 280 -14.85 15.64 2.75
C TYR A 280 -14.32 15.97 4.16
N THR A 281 -13.71 14.99 4.82
CA THR A 281 -13.05 15.17 6.12
C THR A 281 -11.97 16.25 6.05
N ASN A 282 -11.03 16.13 5.11
CA ASN A 282 -9.94 17.09 4.92
C ASN A 282 -10.46 18.50 4.61
N SER A 283 -11.54 18.61 3.83
CA SER A 283 -12.19 19.89 3.51
C SER A 283 -12.81 20.53 4.76
N LEU A 284 -13.47 19.75 5.61
CA LEU A 284 -14.00 20.24 6.89
C LEU A 284 -12.89 20.64 7.85
N VAL A 285 -11.83 19.84 7.96
CA VAL A 285 -10.66 20.15 8.79
C VAL A 285 -10.02 21.47 8.33
N SER A 286 -9.80 21.63 7.02
CA SER A 286 -9.22 22.85 6.45
C SER A 286 -10.11 24.08 6.63
N LEU A 287 -11.43 23.92 6.48
CA LEU A 287 -12.39 25.01 6.58
C LEU A 287 -12.63 25.46 8.02
N LEU A 288 -12.63 24.52 8.97
CA LEU A 288 -13.02 24.78 10.36
C LEU A 288 -11.85 24.87 11.33
N GLY A 289 -10.65 24.42 10.93
CA GLY A 289 -9.48 24.33 11.82
C GLY A 289 -9.64 23.31 12.94
N VAL A 290 -10.57 22.35 12.79
CA VAL A 290 -10.83 21.29 13.76
C VAL A 290 -10.34 19.97 13.17
N HIS A 291 -9.27 19.41 13.74
CA HIS A 291 -8.73 18.11 13.33
C HIS A 291 -9.56 16.97 13.94
N ALA A 292 -10.50 16.43 13.17
CA ALA A 292 -11.32 15.29 13.55
C ALA A 292 -11.68 14.44 12.31
N ASN A 293 -11.84 13.13 12.49
CA ASN A 293 -12.28 12.22 11.44
C ASN A 293 -13.81 12.27 11.23
N PHE A 294 -14.29 13.37 10.64
CA PHE A 294 -15.70 13.60 10.37
C PHE A 294 -16.34 12.55 9.45
N GLY A 295 -15.60 12.05 8.45
CA GLY A 295 -16.09 11.11 7.45
C GLY A 295 -16.08 9.65 7.91
N GLY A 296 -15.55 9.32 9.09
CA GLY A 296 -15.43 7.95 9.57
C GLY A 296 -16.77 7.20 9.73
N VAL A 297 -17.88 7.93 9.88
CA VAL A 297 -19.24 7.36 9.95
C VAL A 297 -19.86 7.09 8.58
N LEU A 298 -19.27 7.61 7.49
CA LEU A 298 -19.73 7.34 6.14
C LEU A 298 -19.29 5.94 5.71
N PRO A 299 -20.10 5.23 4.90
CA PRO A 299 -19.67 3.98 4.30
C PRO A 299 -18.44 4.20 3.40
N ASP A 300 -17.66 3.14 3.20
CA ASP A 300 -16.54 3.19 2.26
C ASP A 300 -17.01 3.51 0.84
N ASP A 301 -16.24 4.36 0.16
CA ASP A 301 -16.51 4.75 -1.23
C ASP A 301 -16.28 3.56 -2.18
N SER A 302 -17.17 3.42 -3.17
CA SER A 302 -17.03 2.41 -4.22
C SER A 302 -15.82 2.70 -5.09
N LYS A 303 -15.16 1.65 -5.57
CA LYS A 303 -14.01 1.75 -6.48
C LYS A 303 -14.47 1.61 -7.93
N SER A 304 -13.93 2.44 -8.84
CA SER A 304 -14.16 2.31 -10.28
C SER A 304 -13.54 1.03 -10.86
N GLU A 305 -13.72 0.80 -12.15
CA GLU A 305 -13.08 -0.31 -12.86
C GLU A 305 -11.55 -0.27 -12.71
N MET A 306 -10.96 0.93 -12.80
CA MET A 306 -9.52 1.11 -12.59
C MET A 306 -9.09 1.08 -11.11
N GLY A 307 -10.06 1.08 -10.19
CA GLY A 307 -9.86 0.82 -8.77
C GLY A 307 -9.83 2.06 -7.87
N PHE A 308 -10.18 3.23 -8.40
CA PHE A 308 -10.16 4.49 -7.64
C PHE A 308 -11.52 4.87 -7.09
N SER A 309 -11.54 5.39 -5.87
CA SER A 309 -12.78 5.85 -5.24
C SER A 309 -13.17 7.26 -5.61
N ASN A 310 -12.22 8.10 -6.05
CA ASN A 310 -12.46 9.49 -6.38
C ASN A 310 -13.08 9.68 -7.79
N ASN A 311 -13.66 8.62 -8.35
CA ASN A 311 -14.23 8.62 -9.70
C ASN A 311 -15.73 9.04 -9.67
N GLY A 312 -16.08 10.04 -10.48
CA GLY A 312 -17.46 10.59 -10.54
C GLY A 312 -18.55 9.59 -10.93
N GLN A 313 -18.23 8.55 -11.70
CA GLN A 313 -19.19 7.54 -12.16
C GLN A 313 -19.70 6.64 -11.02
N VAL A 314 -18.87 6.38 -10.01
CA VAL A 314 -19.18 5.51 -8.86
C VAL A 314 -19.58 6.30 -7.61
N LEU A 315 -19.32 7.61 -7.59
CA LEU A 315 -19.58 8.50 -6.46
C LEU A 315 -21.00 9.08 -6.47
N GLN A 316 -22.00 8.19 -6.50
CA GLN A 316 -23.39 8.60 -6.36
C GLN A 316 -23.75 8.94 -4.91
N ILE A 317 -24.81 9.74 -4.72
CA ILE A 317 -25.37 10.07 -3.41
C ILE A 317 -26.69 9.33 -3.20
N SER A 318 -26.88 8.75 -2.02
CA SER A 318 -28.14 8.15 -1.61
C SER A 318 -28.86 9.06 -0.60
N PRO A 319 -30.17 8.89 -0.37
CA PRO A 319 -30.87 9.63 0.68
C PRO A 319 -30.21 9.50 2.06
N LEU A 320 -29.62 8.34 2.36
CA LEU A 320 -28.90 8.09 3.60
C LEU A 320 -27.63 8.94 3.72
N HIS A 321 -26.90 9.14 2.62
CA HIS A 321 -25.74 10.02 2.62
C HIS A 321 -26.13 11.46 2.98
N VAL A 322 -27.25 11.98 2.47
CA VAL A 322 -27.71 13.34 2.79
C VAL A 322 -27.99 13.50 4.29
N ASP A 323 -28.60 12.48 4.91
CA ASP A 323 -28.84 12.50 6.35
C ASP A 323 -27.52 12.49 7.15
N TYR A 324 -26.56 11.64 6.76
CA TYR A 324 -25.23 11.65 7.37
C TYR A 324 -24.49 12.96 7.16
N TYR A 325 -24.48 13.55 5.96
CA TYR A 325 -23.83 14.85 5.73
C TYR A 325 -24.41 15.94 6.61
N LYS A 326 -25.72 15.96 6.83
CA LYS A 326 -26.36 16.89 7.77
C LYS A 326 -25.91 16.66 9.21
N GLN A 327 -25.85 15.41 9.65
CA GLN A 327 -25.39 15.05 11.00
C GLN A 327 -23.91 15.42 11.20
N ILE A 328 -23.07 15.12 10.21
CA ILE A 328 -21.64 15.43 10.23
C ILE A 328 -21.42 16.95 10.18
N ALA A 329 -22.09 17.67 9.28
CA ALA A 329 -22.00 19.13 9.21
C ALA A 329 -22.38 19.79 10.54
N ARG A 330 -23.46 19.32 11.18
CA ARG A 330 -23.85 19.78 12.51
C ARG A 330 -22.75 19.49 13.53
N ASN A 331 -22.27 18.25 13.58
CA ASN A 331 -21.22 17.82 14.50
C ASN A 331 -19.91 18.61 14.30
N ALA A 332 -19.57 18.95 13.05
CA ALA A 332 -18.39 19.73 12.71
C ALA A 332 -18.51 21.19 13.16
N ILE A 333 -19.65 21.83 12.89
CA ILE A 333 -19.91 23.21 13.35
C ILE A 333 -20.06 23.28 14.88
N ASP A 334 -20.65 22.26 15.51
CA ASP A 334 -20.71 22.12 16.98
C ASP A 334 -19.33 22.14 17.61
N LYS A 335 -18.36 21.49 16.97
CA LYS A 335 -16.96 21.47 17.43
C LYS A 335 -16.20 22.75 17.09
N ALA A 336 -16.52 23.40 15.98
CA ALA A 336 -15.85 24.62 15.54
C ALA A 336 -16.28 25.85 16.36
N ILE A 337 -17.58 25.97 16.63
CA ILE A 337 -18.17 27.12 17.32
C ILE A 337 -18.20 26.87 18.83
N ALA A 338 -17.42 27.67 19.55
CA ALA A 338 -17.36 27.62 21.00
C ALA A 338 -18.76 27.69 21.68
N PRO A 339 -19.05 26.84 22.67
CA PRO A 339 -20.21 27.04 23.55
C PRO A 339 -20.15 28.36 24.33
N ALA A 340 -21.26 28.75 24.95
CA ALA A 340 -21.37 30.00 25.71
C ALA A 340 -20.39 30.08 26.89
N GLU A 341 -20.24 28.96 27.59
CA GLU A 341 -19.31 28.79 28.69
C GLU A 341 -18.16 27.87 28.26
N LYS A 342 -16.94 28.20 28.68
CA LYS A 342 -15.77 27.36 28.44
C LYS A 342 -15.99 25.99 29.09
N PRO A 343 -15.89 24.88 28.35
CA PRO A 343 -15.95 23.54 28.93
C PRO A 343 -14.88 23.40 30.00
N LYS A 344 -15.25 22.82 31.15
CA LYS A 344 -14.31 22.62 32.25
C LYS A 344 -13.33 21.49 31.88
N PRO A 345 -12.02 21.77 31.75
CA PRO A 345 -11.05 20.72 31.47
C PRO A 345 -10.95 19.80 32.69
N THR A 346 -10.85 18.50 32.45
CA THR A 346 -10.45 17.56 33.50
C THR A 346 -8.97 17.25 33.33
N ARG A 347 -8.20 17.52 34.38
CA ARG A 347 -6.75 17.33 34.39
C ARG A 347 -6.37 16.31 35.44
N TYR A 348 -5.83 15.19 34.99
CA TYR A 348 -5.34 14.10 35.84
C TYR A 348 -3.83 14.11 35.85
N LYS A 349 -3.26 14.05 37.04
CA LYS A 349 -1.82 14.00 37.24
C LYS A 349 -1.46 12.76 38.05
N ILE A 350 -0.55 11.96 37.53
CA ILE A 350 -0.06 10.74 38.13
C ILE A 350 1.44 10.89 38.35
N THR A 351 1.88 10.90 39.61
CA THR A 351 3.30 10.93 39.97
C THR A 351 3.73 9.56 40.46
N PHE A 352 4.87 9.07 39.99
CA PHE A 352 5.43 7.76 40.34
C PHE A 352 6.57 7.86 41.34
N GLY A 353 6.67 6.89 42.24
CA GLY A 353 7.79 6.79 43.17
C GLY A 353 7.55 5.75 44.25
N LYS A 354 8.60 5.07 44.69
CA LYS A 354 8.45 3.99 45.66
C LYS A 354 7.92 4.50 47.01
N GLY A 355 6.74 4.03 47.42
CA GLY A 355 6.13 4.37 48.71
C GLY A 355 5.53 5.78 48.83
N ILE A 356 5.50 6.59 47.76
CA ILE A 356 4.99 7.97 47.81
C ILE A 356 3.45 8.03 47.92
N GLY A 357 2.76 6.97 47.51
CA GLY A 357 1.30 6.84 47.52
C GLY A 357 0.73 6.30 48.83
N LYS A 358 1.57 5.97 49.82
CA LYS A 358 1.10 5.41 51.10
C LYS A 358 0.08 6.32 51.78
N GLY A 359 -1.10 5.78 52.04
CA GLY A 359 -2.22 6.50 52.66
C GLY A 359 -2.93 7.48 51.71
N LYS A 360 -2.61 7.48 50.42
CA LYS A 360 -3.34 8.23 49.39
C LYS A 360 -4.38 7.33 48.71
N THR A 361 -5.40 7.95 48.15
CA THR A 361 -6.47 7.25 47.45
C THR A 361 -6.07 7.03 45.98
N ALA A 362 -6.08 5.77 45.55
CA ALA A 362 -5.90 5.35 44.16
C ALA A 362 -6.55 3.98 43.96
N ALA A 363 -6.86 3.61 42.72
CA ALA A 363 -7.39 2.30 42.39
C ALA A 363 -6.27 1.27 42.17
N MET A 364 -6.56 0.01 42.49
CA MET A 364 -5.78 -1.14 41.99
C MET A 364 -6.67 -1.91 41.02
N ILE A 365 -6.50 -1.67 39.72
CA ILE A 365 -7.34 -2.27 38.67
C ILE A 365 -6.63 -3.48 38.06
N GLY A 366 -7.08 -4.68 38.42
CA GLY A 366 -6.49 -5.96 38.01
C GLY A 366 -7.17 -6.62 36.79
N GLY A 367 -6.89 -7.92 36.61
CA GLY A 367 -7.52 -8.81 35.63
C GLY A 367 -6.58 -9.87 35.09
N TYR A 368 -7.05 -10.73 34.18
CA TYR A 368 -6.27 -11.80 33.58
C TYR A 368 -5.00 -11.24 32.89
N GLN A 369 -3.82 -11.68 33.32
CA GLN A 369 -2.48 -11.23 32.86
C GLN A 369 -2.15 -9.73 33.12
N SER A 370 -2.88 -9.06 34.01
CA SER A 370 -2.54 -7.69 34.43
C SER A 370 -1.55 -7.71 35.61
N ALA A 371 -0.48 -6.93 35.51
CA ALA A 371 0.40 -6.61 36.63
C ALA A 371 0.09 -5.17 37.11
N PRO A 372 -0.83 -5.00 38.10
CA PRO A 372 -1.15 -3.69 38.64
C PRO A 372 0.04 -3.15 39.46
N ILE A 373 0.32 -1.86 39.32
CA ILE A 373 1.27 -1.19 40.21
C ILE A 373 0.59 -0.98 41.57
N PRO A 374 1.26 -1.25 42.71
CA PRO A 374 0.70 -0.95 44.03
C PRO A 374 0.32 0.52 44.16
N SER A 375 -0.86 0.81 44.73
CA SER A 375 -1.31 2.19 45.01
C SER A 375 -0.36 2.95 45.95
N ASP A 376 0.46 2.24 46.72
CA ASP A 376 1.49 2.85 47.57
C ASP A 376 2.65 3.47 46.78
N ASP A 377 2.78 3.15 45.49
CA ASP A 377 3.92 3.49 44.63
C ASP A 377 3.61 4.59 43.59
N PHE A 378 2.42 5.19 43.65
CA PHE A 378 2.04 6.35 42.85
C PHE A 378 0.99 7.22 43.54
N VAL A 379 0.88 8.49 43.15
CA VAL A 379 -0.15 9.43 43.61
C VAL A 379 -1.01 9.85 42.43
N VAL A 380 -2.32 9.86 42.61
CA VAL A 380 -3.29 10.43 41.65
C VAL A 380 -3.81 11.76 42.19
N GLU A 381 -3.63 12.82 41.42
CA GLU A 381 -4.17 14.15 41.67
C GLU A 381 -5.14 14.52 40.54
N VAL A 382 -6.30 15.07 40.90
CA VAL A 382 -7.24 15.69 39.95
C VAL A 382 -7.11 17.18 40.16
N MET A 383 -6.83 17.92 39.10
CA MET A 383 -6.41 19.31 39.18
C MET A 383 -7.53 20.23 38.70
N ASP A 384 -7.60 21.43 39.26
CA ASP A 384 -8.47 22.50 38.77
C ASP A 384 -7.87 23.19 37.52
N GLU A 385 -8.62 24.15 36.95
CA GLU A 385 -8.21 24.95 35.80
C GLU A 385 -6.93 25.78 36.02
N ASN A 386 -6.54 26.02 37.28
CA ASN A 386 -5.33 26.74 37.66
C ASN A 386 -4.15 25.81 37.96
N GLY A 387 -4.31 24.49 37.74
CA GLY A 387 -3.30 23.49 38.04
C GLY A 387 -3.10 23.25 39.53
N LYS A 388 -4.13 23.46 40.37
CA LYS A 388 -4.09 23.13 41.80
C LYS A 388 -4.83 21.81 42.10
N PRO A 389 -4.31 20.94 42.98
CA PRO A 389 -5.00 19.71 43.35
C PRO A 389 -6.36 19.99 44.02
N MET A 390 -7.39 19.29 43.55
CA MET A 390 -8.73 19.30 44.13
C MET A 390 -8.86 18.24 45.23
N HIS A 391 -9.77 18.50 46.19
CA HIS A 391 -10.04 17.66 47.35
C HIS A 391 -11.54 17.55 47.60
N GLY A 392 -12.00 16.42 48.14
CA GLY A 392 -13.40 16.17 48.47
C GLY A 392 -13.81 14.73 48.23
N ALA A 393 -14.96 14.31 48.76
CA ALA A 393 -15.43 12.94 48.66
C ALA A 393 -15.62 12.46 47.21
N GLU A 394 -16.09 13.34 46.34
CA GLU A 394 -16.28 13.11 44.90
C GLU A 394 -14.92 12.96 44.18
N ILE A 395 -13.93 13.81 44.50
CA ILE A 395 -12.58 13.69 43.96
C ILE A 395 -11.91 12.39 44.42
N ASP A 396 -12.12 11.98 45.66
CA ASP A 396 -11.60 10.70 46.16
C ASP A 396 -12.28 9.51 45.48
N GLU A 397 -13.54 9.64 45.04
CA GLU A 397 -14.22 8.63 44.22
C GLU A 397 -13.64 8.51 42.81
N ILE A 398 -13.33 9.64 42.17
CA ILE A 398 -12.61 9.66 40.89
C ILE A 398 -11.26 8.96 41.03
N LYS A 399 -10.48 9.29 42.06
CA LYS A 399 -9.18 8.66 42.32
C LYS A 399 -9.28 7.14 42.56
N ARG A 400 -10.36 6.66 43.18
CA ARG A 400 -10.66 5.21 43.37
C ARG A 400 -10.96 4.47 42.07
N ASN A 401 -11.08 5.18 40.95
CA ASN A 401 -11.33 4.61 39.63
C ASN A 401 -10.17 4.83 38.65
N ILE A 402 -9.04 5.37 39.12
CA ILE A 402 -7.82 5.55 38.33
C ILE A 402 -6.75 4.61 38.86
N GLY A 403 -6.29 3.70 38.01
CA GLY A 403 -5.24 2.73 38.34
C GLY A 403 -4.09 2.77 37.35
N VAL A 404 -2.99 2.13 37.72
CA VAL A 404 -1.82 1.95 36.84
C VAL A 404 -1.56 0.46 36.65
N GLY A 405 -1.42 0.03 35.40
CA GLY A 405 -1.21 -1.37 35.06
C GLY A 405 -0.12 -1.58 34.00
N MET A 406 0.48 -2.76 34.04
CA MET A 406 1.49 -3.23 33.08
C MET A 406 0.98 -4.46 32.31
N ARG A 407 -0.33 -4.52 31.98
CA ARG A 407 -0.96 -5.70 31.33
C ARG A 407 -0.29 -6.02 30.00
N GLY A 408 0.24 -7.23 29.87
CA GLY A 408 1.01 -7.66 28.71
C GLY A 408 2.50 -7.30 28.77
N SER A 409 3.02 -6.89 29.94
CA SER A 409 4.44 -6.66 30.16
C SER A 409 5.12 -7.88 30.79
N HIS A 410 6.39 -8.10 30.46
CA HIS A 410 7.23 -9.03 31.21
C HIS A 410 7.64 -8.38 32.55
N ALA A 411 7.57 -9.12 33.66
CA ALA A 411 7.70 -8.57 35.01
C ALA A 411 9.08 -7.97 35.33
N ASP A 412 10.11 -8.38 34.58
CA ASP A 412 11.48 -7.87 34.65
C ASP A 412 11.73 -6.66 33.74
N ARG A 413 10.74 -6.26 32.92
CA ARG A 413 10.86 -5.15 31.96
C ARG A 413 10.45 -3.79 32.51
N TYR A 414 10.04 -3.69 33.76
CA TYR A 414 9.80 -2.41 34.41
C TYR A 414 10.17 -2.46 35.89
N GLN A 415 10.33 -1.29 36.50
CA GLN A 415 10.56 -1.20 37.92
C GLN A 415 10.13 0.15 38.51
N VAL A 416 9.40 0.14 39.62
CA VAL A 416 9.22 1.34 40.44
C VAL A 416 10.50 1.60 41.26
N VAL A 417 11.08 2.78 41.07
CA VAL A 417 12.25 3.31 41.76
C VAL A 417 11.84 4.49 42.66
N GLU A 418 12.77 5.06 43.43
CA GLU A 418 12.44 6.10 44.42
C GLU A 418 11.76 7.32 43.77
N ASP A 419 12.30 7.80 42.65
CA ASP A 419 11.84 9.02 41.98
C ASP A 419 11.09 8.77 40.65
N GLY A 420 10.50 7.59 40.46
CA GLY A 420 9.72 7.30 39.25
C GLY A 420 9.49 5.81 38.94
N ILE A 421 9.11 5.54 37.70
CA ILE A 421 9.05 4.19 37.13
C ILE A 421 10.01 4.08 35.95
N MET A 422 10.85 3.05 35.98
CA MET A 422 11.77 2.70 34.92
C MET A 422 11.13 1.71 33.97
N LEU A 423 11.11 2.05 32.68
CA LEU A 423 10.67 1.19 31.58
C LEU A 423 11.87 0.79 30.72
N TYR A 424 12.20 -0.49 30.68
CA TYR A 424 13.17 -1.01 29.72
C TYR A 424 12.56 -1.05 28.32
N SER A 425 13.40 -1.23 27.30
CA SER A 425 12.97 -1.35 25.91
C SER A 425 11.85 -2.37 25.74
N ALA A 426 10.86 -2.08 24.89
CA ALA A 426 9.79 -3.01 24.68
C ALA A 426 10.20 -4.18 23.78
N LEU A 427 9.67 -5.36 24.10
CA LEU A 427 9.71 -6.56 23.30
C LEU A 427 8.50 -6.53 22.36
N PRO A 428 8.70 -6.76 21.04
CA PRO A 428 7.59 -6.97 20.13
C PRO A 428 6.69 -8.10 20.63
N HIS A 429 5.37 -7.87 20.63
CA HIS A 429 4.42 -8.91 20.98
C HIS A 429 4.44 -10.01 19.91
N LYS A 430 4.48 -11.28 20.31
CA LYS A 430 4.25 -12.41 19.40
C LYS A 430 2.75 -12.67 19.35
N GLU A 431 2.18 -12.67 18.16
CA GLU A 431 0.75 -12.94 17.98
C GLU A 431 0.47 -14.43 18.30
N VAL A 432 -0.51 -14.69 19.15
CA VAL A 432 -0.93 -16.05 19.53
C VAL A 432 -2.45 -16.16 19.43
N THR A 433 -2.98 -17.04 18.59
CA THR A 433 -4.43 -17.26 18.46
C THR A 433 -4.99 -17.97 19.70
N PRO A 434 -6.13 -17.54 20.29
CA PRO A 434 -7.00 -16.40 19.94
C PRO A 434 -6.70 -15.10 20.71
N LYS A 435 -5.56 -15.00 21.42
CA LYS A 435 -5.23 -13.95 22.41
C LYS A 435 -4.39 -12.77 21.86
N SER A 436 -4.44 -12.52 20.55
CA SER A 436 -3.43 -11.75 19.80
C SER A 436 -3.75 -10.25 19.63
N TRP A 437 -3.89 -9.50 20.73
CA TRP A 437 -4.24 -8.06 20.66
C TRP A 437 -3.44 -7.15 21.60
N GLN A 438 -2.38 -7.64 22.28
CA GLN A 438 -1.63 -6.83 23.27
C GLN A 438 -0.47 -6.02 22.66
N GLY A 439 -0.32 -4.76 23.07
CA GLY A 439 0.81 -3.91 22.64
C GLY A 439 2.18 -4.45 23.10
N PRO A 440 3.31 -3.83 22.70
CA PRO A 440 4.65 -4.29 23.06
C PRO A 440 4.89 -4.32 24.58
N SER A 441 5.79 -5.19 25.04
CA SER A 441 6.07 -5.44 26.47
C SER A 441 7.42 -4.83 26.91
N PRO A 442 7.51 -3.82 27.78
CA PRO A 442 6.49 -3.36 28.69
C PRO A 442 5.66 -2.21 28.10
N ASN A 443 4.41 -2.14 28.50
CA ASN A 443 3.48 -1.06 28.18
C ASN A 443 2.87 -0.49 29.46
N LEU A 444 3.24 0.74 29.81
CA LEU A 444 2.68 1.46 30.93
C LEU A 444 1.28 1.95 30.57
N LYS A 445 0.28 1.65 31.41
CA LYS A 445 -1.12 2.01 31.19
C LYS A 445 -1.69 2.71 32.41
N LEU A 446 -2.23 3.89 32.18
CA LEU A 446 -3.23 4.54 33.02
C LEU A 446 -4.60 3.97 32.65
N LEU A 447 -5.33 3.53 33.66
CA LEU A 447 -6.64 2.89 33.53
C LEU A 447 -7.67 3.82 34.17
N PHE A 448 -8.51 4.45 33.36
CA PHE A 448 -9.59 5.33 33.80
C PHE A 448 -10.90 4.57 33.70
N ARG A 449 -11.49 4.19 34.84
CA ARG A 449 -12.74 3.43 34.88
C ARG A 449 -13.93 4.35 35.14
N LYS A 450 -14.85 4.50 34.18
CA LYS A 450 -16.05 5.38 34.29
C LYS A 450 -15.76 6.87 34.54
N VAL A 451 -14.49 7.29 34.60
CA VAL A 451 -14.06 8.65 34.96
C VAL A 451 -13.03 9.16 33.96
N PHE A 452 -13.47 9.35 32.71
CA PHE A 452 -12.65 9.92 31.65
C PHE A 452 -13.51 10.82 30.74
N PRO A 453 -12.89 11.84 30.11
CA PRO A 453 -13.54 12.62 29.07
C PRO A 453 -13.74 11.78 27.81
N GLU A 454 -14.87 11.95 27.14
CA GLU A 454 -15.25 11.21 25.92
C GLU A 454 -14.95 11.99 24.62
N GLU A 455 -14.75 13.30 24.72
CA GLU A 455 -14.60 14.17 23.56
C GLU A 455 -13.64 15.35 23.81
N GLY A 456 -13.13 15.88 22.71
CA GLY A 456 -12.32 17.09 22.65
C GLY A 456 -10.83 16.82 22.43
N ASP A 457 -10.13 17.90 22.11
CA ASP A 457 -8.68 17.88 22.01
C ASP A 457 -8.08 17.57 23.38
N PHE A 458 -6.94 16.91 23.41
CA PHE A 458 -6.25 16.60 24.66
C PHE A 458 -4.77 16.93 24.57
N GLU A 459 -4.18 17.14 25.74
CA GLU A 459 -2.74 17.21 25.90
C GLU A 459 -2.29 16.17 26.92
N PHE A 460 -1.38 15.29 26.50
CA PHE A 460 -0.73 14.30 27.36
C PHE A 460 0.73 14.67 27.55
N ARG A 461 1.07 15.15 28.75
CA ARG A 461 2.40 15.61 29.15
C ARG A 461 3.08 14.51 29.95
N ILE A 462 4.32 14.20 29.59
CA ILE A 462 5.10 13.13 30.19
C ILE A 462 6.41 13.71 30.67
N LYS A 463 6.62 13.73 31.99
CA LYS A 463 7.89 14.14 32.57
C LYS A 463 8.81 12.93 32.66
N ALA A 464 9.85 12.92 31.82
CA ALA A 464 10.73 11.77 31.70
C ALA A 464 12.21 12.17 31.54
N SER A 465 13.10 11.21 31.75
CA SER A 465 14.52 11.32 31.46
C SER A 465 15.11 10.00 30.97
N LYS A 466 16.36 10.03 30.49
CA LYS A 466 17.13 8.80 30.30
C LYS A 466 17.23 8.04 31.63
N GLY A 467 16.92 6.76 31.61
CA GLY A 467 17.04 5.86 32.75
C GLY A 467 18.46 5.32 32.92
N TYR A 468 18.64 4.47 33.92
CA TYR A 468 19.89 3.79 34.22
C TYR A 468 19.70 2.28 34.16
N GLN A 469 20.71 1.55 33.70
CA GLN A 469 20.63 0.09 33.63
C GLN A 469 20.53 -0.50 35.02
N TRP A 470 19.62 -1.45 35.17
CA TRP A 470 19.39 -2.11 36.45
C TRP A 470 20.08 -3.46 36.51
N TYR A 471 20.78 -3.66 37.62
CA TYR A 471 21.32 -4.94 38.02
C TYR A 471 20.52 -5.44 39.22
N SER A 472 20.01 -6.67 39.17
CA SER A 472 19.20 -7.24 40.26
C SER A 472 20.03 -7.48 41.51
N GLN A 473 19.88 -6.60 42.49
CA GLN A 473 20.17 -6.85 43.90
C GLN A 473 18.98 -6.41 44.76
N LYS A 474 17.75 -6.72 44.34
CA LYS A 474 16.54 -6.41 45.11
C LYS A 474 15.80 -7.69 45.41
N GLU A 475 15.35 -7.80 46.65
CA GLU A 475 14.51 -8.90 47.11
C GLU A 475 13.27 -9.03 46.24
N GLY A 476 12.87 -10.26 45.91
CA GLY A 476 11.68 -10.52 45.10
C GLY A 476 11.82 -11.71 44.16
N PHE A 477 10.73 -11.99 43.44
CA PHE A 477 10.64 -13.07 42.45
C PHE A 477 11.17 -12.60 41.09
N ILE A 478 11.88 -13.49 40.41
CA ILE A 478 12.48 -13.36 39.10
C ILE A 478 12.01 -14.56 38.28
N SER A 479 11.43 -14.31 37.12
CA SER A 479 10.93 -15.36 36.23
C SER A 479 12.03 -16.37 35.90
N LEU A 480 11.67 -17.66 35.91
CA LEU A 480 12.59 -18.72 35.51
C LEU A 480 12.85 -18.65 34.01
N ARG A 481 14.12 -18.79 33.64
CA ARG A 481 14.56 -18.91 32.24
C ARG A 481 14.80 -20.37 31.83
N SER A 482 14.54 -21.32 32.73
CA SER A 482 14.69 -22.76 32.54
C SER A 482 13.67 -23.51 33.39
N ASP A 483 12.99 -24.49 32.80
CA ASP A 483 11.99 -25.34 33.48
C ASP A 483 12.63 -26.54 34.18
N GLN A 484 13.93 -26.48 34.47
CA GLN A 484 14.64 -27.53 35.18
C GLN A 484 14.74 -27.22 36.69
N PRO A 485 14.38 -28.18 37.57
CA PRO A 485 14.61 -28.05 39.01
C PRO A 485 16.08 -27.82 39.35
N ALA A 486 16.35 -27.12 40.45
CA ALA A 486 17.71 -26.80 40.84
C ALA A 486 18.50 -28.07 41.19
N GLN A 487 19.60 -28.32 40.47
CA GLN A 487 20.53 -29.42 40.79
C GLN A 487 21.54 -28.94 41.85
N SER A 488 21.19 -29.07 43.13
CA SER A 488 22.01 -28.52 44.22
C SER A 488 23.28 -29.35 44.54
N LYS A 489 24.41 -28.65 44.78
CA LYS A 489 25.58 -29.14 45.56
C LYS A 489 25.56 -28.69 47.04
N ALA A 490 24.66 -27.77 47.41
CA ALA A 490 24.45 -27.25 48.77
C ALA A 490 23.20 -27.89 49.43
N SER A 491 23.03 -27.76 50.75
CA SER A 491 21.85 -28.33 51.45
C SER A 491 20.58 -27.50 51.13
N PRO A 492 19.59 -28.04 50.39
CA PRO A 492 18.36 -27.30 50.08
C PRO A 492 17.45 -27.20 51.31
N ILE A 493 16.65 -26.13 51.37
CA ILE A 493 15.65 -25.95 52.42
C ILE A 493 14.36 -26.64 51.96
N VAL A 494 13.98 -27.73 52.63
CA VAL A 494 12.81 -28.52 52.27
C VAL A 494 11.64 -28.21 53.20
N LEU A 495 10.57 -27.65 52.63
CA LEU A 495 9.35 -27.27 53.31
C LEU A 495 8.24 -28.29 53.01
N GLY A 496 8.22 -29.37 53.78
CA GLY A 496 7.23 -30.45 53.64
C GLY A 496 5.99 -30.29 54.51
N LYS A 497 5.07 -31.25 54.44
CA LYS A 497 3.80 -31.27 55.20
C LYS A 497 3.92 -31.08 56.72
N ASP A 498 5.05 -31.46 57.32
CA ASP A 498 5.23 -31.46 58.77
C ASP A 498 5.72 -30.12 59.31
N ASN A 499 6.24 -29.27 58.43
CA ASN A 499 6.72 -27.93 58.76
C ASN A 499 5.68 -26.84 58.49
N ALA A 500 4.52 -27.22 57.94
CA ALA A 500 3.43 -26.33 57.59
C ALA A 500 2.69 -25.82 58.83
N LYS A 501 2.42 -24.52 58.86
CA LYS A 501 1.64 -23.80 59.88
C LYS A 501 0.44 -23.12 59.22
N ASN A 502 -0.54 -22.73 60.03
CA ASN A 502 -1.73 -22.00 59.58
C ASN A 502 -2.42 -22.64 58.36
N ILE A 503 -2.53 -23.97 58.39
CA ILE A 503 -3.09 -24.77 57.30
C ILE A 503 -4.59 -24.51 57.18
N LYS A 504 -5.04 -24.03 56.01
CA LYS A 504 -6.44 -23.79 55.67
C LYS A 504 -6.85 -24.68 54.49
N ASN A 505 -8.02 -25.31 54.59
CA ASN A 505 -8.60 -26.17 53.55
C ASN A 505 -7.64 -27.25 52.96
N LEU A 506 -6.59 -27.66 53.69
CA LEU A 506 -5.72 -28.79 53.32
C LEU A 506 -5.82 -29.91 54.36
N LYS A 507 -5.71 -31.15 53.91
CA LYS A 507 -5.59 -32.35 54.75
C LYS A 507 -4.27 -33.08 54.45
N LYS A 508 -3.68 -33.65 55.50
CA LYS A 508 -2.50 -34.53 55.36
C LYS A 508 -2.95 -35.90 54.87
N GLU A 509 -2.41 -36.35 53.74
CA GLU A 509 -2.72 -37.66 53.14
C GLU A 509 -1.42 -38.29 52.63
N GLY A 510 -0.90 -39.31 53.33
CA GLY A 510 0.42 -39.88 53.02
C GLY A 510 1.53 -38.82 53.11
N ALA A 511 2.31 -38.65 52.04
CA ALA A 511 3.34 -37.61 51.93
C ALA A 511 2.80 -36.21 51.57
N TRP A 512 1.49 -36.07 51.31
CA TRP A 512 0.89 -34.90 50.68
C TRP A 512 0.08 -34.02 51.64
N LEU A 513 0.04 -32.72 51.36
CA LEU A 513 -1.00 -31.80 51.79
C LEU A 513 -1.94 -31.57 50.60
N LYS A 514 -3.11 -32.21 50.59
CA LYS A 514 -4.12 -32.09 49.54
C LYS A 514 -5.28 -31.21 49.97
N SER A 515 -5.90 -30.52 49.03
CA SER A 515 -7.10 -29.73 49.34
C SER A 515 -8.27 -30.60 49.75
N LYS A 516 -9.06 -30.13 50.71
CA LYS A 516 -10.30 -30.80 51.13
C LYS A 516 -11.41 -30.51 50.13
N GLU A 517 -11.57 -29.23 49.78
CA GLU A 517 -12.45 -28.75 48.72
C GLU A 517 -11.65 -27.95 47.69
N LEU A 518 -11.64 -28.38 46.44
CA LEU A 518 -10.79 -27.77 45.40
C LEU A 518 -11.21 -26.34 45.06
N THR A 519 -12.51 -26.04 45.16
CA THR A 519 -13.11 -24.73 44.85
C THR A 519 -12.94 -23.69 45.95
N GLU A 520 -12.54 -24.10 47.15
CA GLU A 520 -12.26 -23.20 48.26
C GLU A 520 -10.77 -22.84 48.35
N TYR A 521 -10.47 -21.64 48.87
CA TYR A 521 -9.07 -21.21 49.03
C TYR A 521 -8.34 -22.09 50.04
N ALA A 522 -7.28 -22.77 49.59
CA ALA A 522 -6.42 -23.60 50.41
C ALA A 522 -5.06 -22.95 50.58
N SER A 523 -4.43 -23.08 51.76
CA SER A 523 -3.10 -22.50 51.99
C SER A 523 -2.35 -23.19 53.11
N ALA A 524 -1.02 -23.19 52.99
CA ALA A 524 -0.08 -23.54 54.05
C ALA A 524 0.95 -22.42 54.19
N GLU A 525 1.30 -22.08 55.44
CA GLU A 525 2.37 -21.13 55.73
C GLU A 525 3.61 -21.84 56.27
N TYR A 526 4.76 -21.29 55.95
CA TYR A 526 6.07 -21.75 56.33
C TYR A 526 6.90 -20.58 56.82
N THR A 527 7.86 -20.92 57.66
CA THR A 527 8.91 -20.00 58.06
C THR A 527 10.21 -20.72 57.84
N PHE A 528 11.12 -20.09 57.12
CA PHE A 528 12.43 -20.66 56.83
C PHE A 528 13.52 -19.60 57.00
N GLU A 529 14.75 -20.06 57.15
CA GLU A 529 15.91 -19.19 57.33
C GLU A 529 16.80 -19.32 56.09
N ALA A 530 16.97 -18.22 55.36
CA ALA A 530 17.92 -18.11 54.27
C ALA A 530 19.33 -17.98 54.88
N PRO A 531 20.21 -19.00 54.73
CA PRO A 531 21.52 -19.02 55.40
C PRO A 531 22.49 -17.95 54.88
N ILE A 532 22.30 -17.49 53.65
CA ILE A 532 23.09 -16.47 52.97
C ILE A 532 22.15 -15.48 52.29
N GLU A 533 22.64 -14.27 52.06
CA GLU A 533 21.99 -13.35 51.13
C GLU A 533 22.34 -13.79 49.72
N GLY A 534 21.36 -13.86 48.82
CA GLY A 534 21.60 -14.35 47.47
C GLY A 534 20.35 -14.87 46.77
N TYR A 535 20.55 -15.51 45.63
CA TYR A 535 19.47 -16.11 44.85
C TYR A 535 19.08 -17.48 45.42
N TYR A 536 17.81 -17.81 45.27
CA TYR A 536 17.23 -19.08 45.65
C TYR A 536 16.26 -19.53 44.56
N GLN A 537 16.42 -20.73 44.02
CA GLN A 537 15.38 -21.32 43.18
C GLN A 537 14.33 -21.98 44.06
N ILE A 538 13.06 -21.70 43.80
CA ILE A 538 11.95 -22.29 44.52
C ILE A 538 11.27 -23.31 43.60
N ASP A 539 11.37 -24.58 43.97
CA ASP A 539 10.76 -25.69 43.25
C ASP A 539 9.56 -26.25 44.04
N TYR A 540 8.53 -26.67 43.31
CA TYR A 540 7.27 -27.15 43.85
C TYR A 540 7.04 -28.60 43.49
N VAL A 541 6.87 -29.46 44.50
CA VAL A 541 6.71 -30.90 44.28
C VAL A 541 5.27 -31.32 44.52
N HIS A 542 4.61 -31.84 43.49
CA HIS A 542 3.16 -32.06 43.46
C HIS A 542 2.81 -33.35 42.69
N PRO A 543 1.59 -33.90 42.86
CA PRO A 543 1.14 -35.03 42.06
C PRO A 543 0.71 -34.56 40.66
N TYR A 544 0.61 -35.47 39.68
CA TYR A 544 0.01 -35.14 38.39
C TYR A 544 -1.44 -34.67 38.57
N ILE A 545 -1.82 -33.60 37.88
CA ILE A 545 -3.18 -33.05 37.88
C ILE A 545 -3.57 -32.81 36.41
N GLY A 546 -4.69 -33.38 35.98
CA GLY A 546 -5.25 -33.12 34.65
C GLY A 546 -5.88 -31.72 34.55
N GLU A 547 -6.04 -31.22 33.33
CA GLU A 547 -6.55 -29.86 33.06
C GLU A 547 -7.96 -29.60 33.62
N GLU A 548 -8.79 -30.63 33.75
CA GLU A 548 -10.14 -30.55 34.33
C GLU A 548 -10.16 -29.95 35.75
N GLY A 549 -9.05 -30.05 36.49
CA GLY A 549 -8.95 -29.52 37.85
C GLY A 549 -8.63 -28.02 37.95
N MET A 550 -8.35 -27.35 36.83
CA MET A 550 -7.88 -25.95 36.76
C MET A 550 -6.79 -25.61 37.80
N PRO A 551 -5.71 -26.40 37.93
CA PRO A 551 -4.75 -26.23 39.01
C PRO A 551 -4.11 -24.84 39.01
N SER A 552 -4.26 -24.13 40.12
CA SER A 552 -3.60 -22.85 40.35
C SER A 552 -2.75 -22.89 41.61
N ILE A 553 -1.68 -22.11 41.62
CA ILE A 553 -0.81 -21.90 42.77
C ILE A 553 -0.66 -20.40 43.01
N GLU A 554 -0.72 -20.04 44.27
CA GLU A 554 -0.35 -18.76 44.81
C GLU A 554 0.79 -19.00 45.78
N MET A 555 1.93 -18.34 45.54
CA MET A 555 3.06 -18.35 46.45
C MET A 555 3.37 -16.92 46.88
N LYS A 556 3.63 -16.73 48.17
CA LYS A 556 4.07 -15.46 48.72
C LYS A 556 5.32 -15.67 49.56
N VAL A 557 6.40 -14.93 49.29
CA VAL A 557 7.59 -14.87 50.14
C VAL A 557 7.71 -13.44 50.65
N ASP A 558 7.55 -13.27 51.96
CA ASP A 558 7.45 -11.98 52.64
C ASP A 558 6.43 -11.02 52.01
N GLY A 559 6.89 -9.96 51.36
CA GLY A 559 6.06 -8.98 50.65
C GLY A 559 5.76 -9.35 49.20
N PHE A 560 6.47 -10.33 48.63
CA PHE A 560 6.41 -10.66 47.21
C PHE A 560 5.44 -11.79 46.94
N LYS A 561 4.57 -11.62 45.94
CA LYS A 561 3.52 -12.57 45.58
C LYS A 561 3.68 -13.03 44.13
N LEU A 562 3.49 -14.31 43.90
CA LEU A 562 3.46 -15.01 42.63
C LEU A 562 2.12 -15.75 42.56
N GLN A 563 1.45 -15.69 41.41
CA GLN A 563 0.28 -16.50 41.12
C GLN A 563 0.48 -17.13 39.75
N GLU A 564 0.36 -18.45 39.67
CA GLU A 564 0.57 -19.23 38.46
C GLU A 564 -0.57 -20.22 38.26
N ARG A 565 -0.88 -20.52 37.00
CA ARG A 565 -1.76 -21.64 36.61
C ARG A 565 -0.93 -22.64 35.85
N PHE A 566 -1.03 -23.91 36.22
CA PHE A 566 -0.25 -24.95 35.56
C PHE A 566 -1.06 -25.67 34.50
N HIS A 567 -0.38 -26.06 33.42
CA HIS A 567 -0.89 -26.97 32.41
C HIS A 567 0.12 -28.13 32.30
N PHE A 568 -0.32 -29.35 32.59
CA PHE A 568 0.55 -30.52 32.66
C PHE A 568 0.23 -31.49 31.53
N ASP A 569 1.23 -31.77 30.70
CA ASP A 569 1.15 -32.73 29.59
C ASP A 569 0.73 -34.12 30.09
N GLU A 570 -0.24 -34.75 29.42
CA GLU A 570 -0.74 -36.09 29.74
C GLU A 570 0.35 -37.16 29.83
N LYS A 571 1.49 -36.98 29.15
CA LYS A 571 2.62 -37.92 29.22
C LYS A 571 3.20 -38.11 30.63
N TYR A 572 2.89 -37.21 31.57
CA TYR A 572 3.33 -37.31 32.96
C TYR A 572 2.30 -37.92 33.92
N LYS A 573 1.15 -38.37 33.41
CA LYS A 573 0.05 -38.98 34.18
C LYS A 573 0.47 -40.20 35.00
N GLU A 574 1.43 -40.97 34.49
CA GLU A 574 1.99 -42.17 35.14
C GLU A 574 3.05 -41.84 36.21
N LYS A 575 3.48 -40.58 36.37
CA LYS A 575 4.49 -40.21 37.38
C LYS A 575 3.84 -39.98 38.74
N PRO A 576 4.29 -40.68 39.81
CA PRO A 576 3.71 -40.55 41.15
C PRO A 576 4.06 -39.23 41.85
N GLU A 577 5.15 -38.56 41.46
CA GLU A 577 5.62 -37.28 42.00
C GLU A 577 6.27 -36.47 40.86
N MET A 578 5.97 -35.17 40.78
CA MET A 578 6.55 -34.24 39.81
C MET A 578 7.13 -33.03 40.54
N THR A 579 8.28 -32.55 40.06
CA THR A 579 8.91 -31.31 40.54
C THR A 579 8.80 -30.27 39.44
N SER A 580 8.07 -29.21 39.72
CA SER A 580 7.88 -28.08 38.83
C SER A 580 8.58 -26.84 39.41
N PRO A 581 9.57 -26.28 38.72
CA PRO A 581 10.18 -25.01 39.11
C PRO A 581 9.15 -23.88 39.13
N LEU A 582 9.15 -23.03 40.16
CA LEU A 582 8.23 -21.90 40.28
C LEU A 582 8.86 -20.56 39.87
N THR A 583 9.96 -20.20 40.51
CA THR A 583 10.61 -18.89 40.35
C THR A 583 12.05 -18.94 40.85
N LEU A 584 12.89 -18.02 40.38
CA LEU A 584 14.08 -17.61 41.12
C LEU A 584 13.69 -16.49 42.09
N ALA A 585 14.26 -16.44 43.28
CA ALA A 585 13.98 -15.42 44.28
C ALA A 585 15.29 -14.88 44.86
N TYR A 586 15.47 -13.57 44.91
CA TYR A 586 16.57 -12.99 45.70
C TYR A 586 16.08 -12.79 47.13
N LEU A 587 16.78 -13.39 48.10
CA LEU A 587 16.44 -13.32 49.52
C LEU A 587 17.62 -12.77 50.31
N LYS A 588 17.37 -11.86 51.25
CA LYS A 588 18.38 -11.46 52.23
C LYS A 588 18.72 -12.62 53.17
N LYS A 589 19.85 -12.52 53.85
CA LYS A 589 20.14 -13.42 54.95
C LYS A 589 19.15 -13.20 56.09
N GLY A 590 18.53 -14.28 56.56
CA GLY A 590 17.65 -14.22 57.73
C GLY A 590 16.33 -14.97 57.56
N LYS A 591 15.32 -14.56 58.33
CA LYS A 591 14.06 -15.29 58.46
C LYS A 591 13.03 -14.78 57.47
N HIS A 592 12.49 -15.69 56.67
CA HIS A 592 11.48 -15.42 55.65
C HIS A 592 10.19 -16.17 55.94
N LYS A 593 9.06 -15.58 55.53
CA LYS A 593 7.75 -16.21 55.58
C LYS A 593 7.32 -16.62 54.17
N LEU A 594 7.09 -17.91 53.97
CA LEU A 594 6.53 -18.44 52.71
C LEU A 594 5.09 -18.86 52.93
N MET A 595 4.17 -18.44 52.08
CA MET A 595 2.81 -18.97 51.98
C MET A 595 2.66 -19.61 50.61
N ILE A 596 2.04 -20.78 50.56
CA ILE A 596 1.73 -21.49 49.32
C ILE A 596 0.30 -22.03 49.37
N GLY A 597 -0.47 -21.84 48.31
CA GLY A 597 -1.90 -22.11 48.32
C GLY A 597 -2.62 -21.63 47.08
N GLY A 598 -3.89 -21.24 47.20
CA GLY A 598 -4.72 -20.69 46.13
C GLY A 598 -6.12 -21.30 46.08
N THR A 599 -6.96 -20.75 45.20
CA THR A 599 -8.23 -21.36 44.79
C THR A 599 -7.95 -22.36 43.66
N PHE A 600 -8.59 -23.51 43.62
CA PHE A 600 -8.19 -24.63 42.74
C PHE A 600 -6.77 -25.15 43.00
N PHE A 601 -6.26 -24.92 44.21
CA PHE A 601 -4.99 -25.50 44.64
C PHE A 601 -5.19 -26.98 44.92
N THR A 602 -4.43 -27.85 44.29
CA THR A 602 -4.62 -29.31 44.36
C THR A 602 -3.81 -29.96 45.48
N GLY A 603 -2.77 -29.27 45.94
CA GLY A 603 -1.90 -29.72 47.01
C GLY A 603 -0.52 -30.20 46.54
N PHE A 604 0.34 -30.47 47.52
CA PHE A 604 1.78 -30.67 47.31
C PHE A 604 2.43 -31.56 48.37
N SER A 605 3.60 -32.08 48.04
CA SER A 605 4.44 -32.90 48.93
C SER A 605 5.42 -31.99 49.69
N LYS A 606 6.14 -31.14 48.95
CA LYS A 606 7.17 -30.25 49.49
C LYS A 606 7.44 -29.07 48.56
N VAL A 607 7.84 -27.95 49.16
CA VAL A 607 8.49 -26.83 48.47
C VAL A 607 9.97 -26.90 48.76
N ILE A 608 10.81 -26.79 47.74
CA ILE A 608 12.26 -26.87 47.87
C ILE A 608 12.82 -25.48 47.55
N VAL A 609 13.41 -24.82 48.56
CA VAL A 609 14.07 -23.53 48.41
C VAL A 609 15.57 -23.78 48.39
N THR A 610 16.14 -23.81 47.19
CA THR A 610 17.53 -24.21 46.96
C THR A 610 18.40 -22.96 46.88
N PRO A 611 19.39 -22.76 47.80
CA PRO A 611 20.37 -21.70 47.65
C PRO A 611 21.05 -21.80 46.29
N PHE A 612 21.01 -20.71 45.55
CA PHE A 612 21.70 -20.54 44.30
C PHE A 612 23.01 -19.78 44.58
N PRO A 613 24.19 -20.38 44.34
CA PRO A 613 25.46 -19.74 44.65
C PRO A 613 25.62 -18.35 43.99
N GLU A 614 26.30 -17.39 44.61
CA GLU A 614 26.56 -16.07 44.00
C GLU A 614 27.54 -16.15 42.82
N ASP A 615 28.44 -17.13 42.86
CA ASP A 615 29.32 -17.55 41.76
C ASP A 615 28.63 -18.51 40.78
N HIS A 616 27.34 -18.83 41.00
CA HIS A 616 26.57 -19.67 40.10
C HIS A 616 26.44 -18.99 38.73
N PRO A 617 26.56 -19.75 37.63
CA PRO A 617 26.52 -19.21 36.28
C PRO A 617 25.38 -18.21 36.03
N ILE A 618 24.17 -18.47 36.52
CA ILE A 618 22.99 -17.58 36.33
C ILE A 618 23.12 -16.22 37.04
N ALA A 619 23.65 -16.17 38.28
CA ALA A 619 23.78 -14.89 39.01
C ALA A 619 24.90 -14.03 38.40
N VAL A 620 26.01 -14.67 38.02
CA VAL A 620 27.10 -14.06 37.24
C VAL A 620 26.61 -13.65 35.85
N GLN A 621 25.77 -14.47 35.22
CA GLN A 621 25.15 -14.21 33.93
C GLN A 621 24.22 -13.01 33.98
N LEU A 622 23.28 -12.91 34.93
CA LEU A 622 22.39 -11.74 35.07
C LEU A 622 23.19 -10.44 35.27
N LYS A 623 24.34 -10.50 35.97
CA LYS A 623 25.26 -9.36 36.13
C LYS A 623 25.96 -9.02 34.84
N SER A 624 26.55 -10.02 34.21
CA SER A 624 27.25 -9.92 32.94
C SER A 624 26.31 -9.41 31.84
N GLU A 625 25.05 -9.84 31.82
CA GLU A 625 23.99 -9.39 30.91
C GLU A 625 23.67 -7.92 31.12
N ALA A 626 23.43 -7.48 32.37
CA ALA A 626 23.18 -6.07 32.66
C ALA A 626 24.39 -5.19 32.28
N GLU A 627 25.62 -5.65 32.53
CA GLU A 627 26.86 -4.98 32.12
C GLU A 627 27.04 -4.97 30.60
N LYS A 628 26.74 -6.08 29.92
CA LYS A 628 26.77 -6.24 28.46
C LYS A 628 25.74 -5.33 27.80
N SER A 629 24.50 -5.35 28.26
CA SER A 629 23.41 -4.53 27.73
C SER A 629 23.69 -3.05 27.99
N ARG A 630 24.24 -2.70 29.17
CA ARG A 630 24.76 -1.35 29.42
C ARG A 630 25.84 -0.97 28.42
N ALA A 631 26.89 -1.77 28.26
CA ALA A 631 27.98 -1.48 27.32
C ALA A 631 27.47 -1.34 25.88
N LYS A 632 26.43 -2.10 25.50
CA LYS A 632 25.80 -2.07 24.18
C LYS A 632 24.97 -0.79 23.95
N TYR A 633 24.16 -0.36 24.92
CA TYR A 633 23.14 0.68 24.74
C TYR A 633 23.38 1.99 25.50
N ASP A 634 24.50 2.17 26.23
CA ASP A 634 24.74 3.40 27.03
C ASP A 634 24.75 4.68 26.19
N LYS A 635 25.06 4.57 24.89
CA LYS A 635 25.03 5.69 23.93
C LYS A 635 23.68 5.89 23.23
N ASP A 636 22.81 4.89 23.25
CA ASP A 636 21.51 4.96 22.62
C ASP A 636 20.53 5.77 23.47
N LYS A 637 19.45 6.22 22.84
CA LYS A 637 18.41 7.06 23.45
C LYS A 637 17.10 6.26 23.52
N PRO A 638 16.40 6.27 24.67
CA PRO A 638 15.07 5.68 24.74
C PRO A 638 14.11 6.44 23.82
N VAL A 639 13.13 5.73 23.29
CA VAL A 639 12.10 6.28 22.40
C VAL A 639 10.75 6.13 23.07
N MET A 640 9.97 7.18 23.14
CA MET A 640 8.65 7.18 23.75
C MET A 640 7.57 7.17 22.68
N ARG A 641 6.63 6.24 22.78
CA ARG A 641 5.42 6.20 21.95
C ARG A 641 4.20 6.12 22.84
N ALA A 642 3.30 7.08 22.69
CA ALA A 642 2.04 7.14 23.42
C ALA A 642 0.90 6.48 22.63
N PHE A 643 -0.11 6.02 23.35
CA PHE A 643 -1.29 5.40 22.77
C PHE A 643 -2.51 5.60 23.67
N ALA A 644 -3.69 5.55 23.08
CA ALA A 644 -4.96 5.49 23.80
C ALA A 644 -5.80 4.36 23.23
N GLY A 645 -6.76 3.89 24.02
CA GLY A 645 -7.70 2.89 23.56
C GLY A 645 -8.63 2.40 24.64
N THR A 646 -9.21 1.23 24.38
CA THR A 646 -10.15 0.58 25.28
C THR A 646 -9.62 -0.77 25.72
N ARG A 647 -9.97 -1.13 26.95
CA ARG A 647 -9.72 -2.47 27.45
C ARG A 647 -10.84 -3.40 26.97
N THR A 648 -10.46 -4.54 26.39
CA THR A 648 -11.39 -5.65 26.11
C THR A 648 -11.07 -6.86 26.99
N ASP A 649 -12.00 -7.83 27.03
CA ASP A 649 -11.82 -9.07 27.80
C ASP A 649 -10.62 -9.87 27.32
N ASP A 650 -10.49 -10.01 26.00
CA ASP A 650 -9.46 -10.76 25.29
C ASP A 650 -8.17 -9.96 25.01
N GLY A 651 -8.17 -8.64 25.23
CA GLY A 651 -7.00 -7.81 24.94
C GLY A 651 -7.19 -6.32 25.18
N MET A 652 -6.79 -5.53 24.19
CA MET A 652 -7.04 -4.10 24.13
C MET A 652 -7.15 -3.71 22.66
N ASP A 653 -8.10 -2.83 22.36
CA ASP A 653 -8.08 -2.10 21.11
C ASP A 653 -7.44 -0.75 21.38
N TYR A 654 -6.48 -0.34 20.55
CA TYR A 654 -5.72 0.88 20.76
C TYR A 654 -5.12 1.42 19.47
N GLN A 655 -4.87 2.72 19.50
CA GLN A 655 -4.15 3.42 18.46
C GLN A 655 -3.05 4.29 19.07
N THR A 656 -1.89 4.30 18.42
CA THR A 656 -0.84 5.25 18.77
C THR A 656 -1.22 6.61 18.21
N PHE A 657 -1.22 7.64 19.05
CA PHE A 657 -1.49 9.00 18.61
C PHE A 657 -0.20 9.81 18.60
N ASP A 658 -0.12 10.77 17.67
CA ASP A 658 1.07 11.58 17.42
C ASP A 658 2.30 10.70 17.03
N SER A 659 3.41 11.35 16.71
CA SER A 659 4.68 10.70 16.42
C SER A 659 5.44 10.35 17.70
N PHE A 660 6.37 9.40 17.61
CA PHE A 660 7.25 9.05 18.74
C PHE A 660 8.18 10.23 19.11
N ARG A 661 8.74 10.20 20.34
CA ARG A 661 9.69 11.22 20.83
C ARG A 661 10.97 10.56 21.33
N ASN A 662 12.13 11.06 20.91
CA ASN A 662 13.42 10.65 21.45
C ASN A 662 13.68 11.33 22.79
N VAL A 663 14.08 10.57 23.80
CA VAL A 663 14.41 11.12 25.13
C VAL A 663 15.91 11.41 25.19
N THR A 664 16.28 12.69 25.11
CA THR A 664 17.68 13.10 24.85
C THR A 664 18.40 13.66 26.07
N ASN A 665 17.66 14.02 27.11
CA ASN A 665 18.15 14.51 28.39
C ASN A 665 18.95 13.45 29.18
N GLU A 666 19.88 13.94 30.01
CA GLU A 666 20.71 13.08 30.85
C GLU A 666 19.91 12.42 31.99
N LYS A 667 20.55 11.43 32.63
CA LYS A 667 19.98 10.69 33.77
C LYS A 667 19.54 11.66 34.88
N SER A 668 18.30 11.53 35.33
CA SER A 668 17.70 12.32 36.42
C SER A 668 17.59 13.84 36.14
N LYS A 669 17.72 14.28 34.89
CA LYS A 669 17.38 15.65 34.47
C LYS A 669 16.04 15.61 33.75
N TRP A 670 14.95 16.02 34.41
CA TRP A 670 13.60 15.91 33.87
C TRP A 670 13.31 16.88 32.72
N GLU A 671 12.53 16.42 31.74
CA GLU A 671 11.98 17.21 30.63
C GLU A 671 10.55 16.77 30.36
N ASP A 672 9.70 17.71 29.93
CA ASP A 672 8.30 17.45 29.59
C ASP A 672 8.16 17.13 28.10
N TYR A 673 7.63 15.95 27.80
CA TYR A 673 7.31 15.50 26.46
C TYR A 673 5.80 15.59 26.25
N ILE A 674 5.38 16.32 25.22
CA ILE A 674 3.96 16.60 24.97
C ILE A 674 3.49 15.82 23.75
N PHE A 675 2.38 15.11 23.93
CA PHE A 675 1.63 14.45 22.87
C PHE A 675 0.24 15.06 22.81
N LYS A 676 -0.23 15.32 21.59
CA LYS A 676 -1.54 15.95 21.35
C LYS A 676 -2.37 15.08 20.43
N GLY A 677 -3.67 15.24 20.53
CA GLY A 677 -4.61 14.59 19.64
C GLY A 677 -6.03 14.96 20.02
N ARG A 678 -6.97 14.22 19.44
CA ARG A 678 -8.38 14.35 19.69
C ARG A 678 -8.96 13.00 20.13
N LEU A 679 -9.80 13.00 21.15
CA LEU A 679 -10.29 11.77 21.78
C LEU A 679 -11.19 10.95 20.86
N GLU A 680 -12.02 11.63 20.06
CA GLU A 680 -12.98 11.01 19.15
C GLU A 680 -12.32 10.24 17.99
N ASP A 681 -11.05 10.53 17.69
CA ASP A 681 -10.28 9.86 16.64
C ASP A 681 -9.58 8.59 17.15
N LEU A 682 -9.74 8.27 18.44
CA LEU A 682 -9.07 7.16 19.11
C LEU A 682 -10.09 6.10 19.53
N PRO A 683 -9.70 4.81 19.60
CA PRO A 683 -10.61 3.71 19.94
C PRO A 683 -10.88 3.66 21.46
N ILE A 684 -11.39 4.76 22.03
CA ILE A 684 -11.77 4.87 23.43
C ILE A 684 -13.21 4.37 23.64
N PRO A 685 -13.55 3.83 24.83
CA PRO A 685 -14.89 3.32 25.07
C PRO A 685 -15.90 4.46 25.25
N VAL A 686 -17.11 4.28 24.72
CA VAL A 686 -18.28 5.08 25.11
C VAL A 686 -18.77 4.57 26.46
N ILE A 687 -19.08 5.46 27.40
CA ILE A 687 -19.52 5.07 28.74
C ILE A 687 -20.93 4.48 28.66
N ASP A 688 -21.04 3.18 28.87
CA ASP A 688 -22.33 2.51 29.07
C ASP A 688 -22.70 2.52 30.56
N THR A 689 -23.73 3.28 30.91
CA THR A 689 -24.24 3.38 32.29
C THR A 689 -25.04 2.16 32.74
N VAL A 690 -25.50 1.33 31.81
CA VAL A 690 -26.22 0.08 32.09
C VAL A 690 -25.25 -1.05 32.38
N GLU A 691 -24.08 -1.06 31.74
CA GLU A 691 -23.08 -2.08 31.93
C GLU A 691 -22.41 -1.97 33.33
N THR A 692 -22.50 -3.06 34.09
CA THR A 692 -22.04 -3.12 35.48
C THR A 692 -20.82 -4.02 35.66
N GLU A 693 -20.39 -4.72 34.61
CA GLU A 693 -19.18 -5.53 34.66
C GLU A 693 -17.96 -4.73 35.10
N ILE A 694 -17.11 -5.38 35.90
CA ILE A 694 -15.96 -4.73 36.54
C ILE A 694 -14.86 -4.32 35.55
N LEU A 695 -14.90 -4.86 34.33
CA LEU A 695 -13.94 -4.62 33.25
C LEU A 695 -14.49 -3.71 32.14
N ALA A 696 -15.77 -3.34 32.19
CA ALA A 696 -16.38 -2.42 31.24
C ALA A 696 -16.00 -0.95 31.54
N ASN A 697 -16.14 -0.09 30.55
CA ASN A 697 -15.92 1.36 30.66
C ASN A 697 -14.53 1.72 31.18
N ILE A 698 -13.48 1.12 30.60
CA ILE A 698 -12.08 1.42 30.96
C ILE A 698 -11.36 2.01 29.77
N MET A 699 -11.17 3.32 29.79
CA MET A 699 -10.25 4.00 28.87
C MET A 699 -8.81 3.72 29.31
N ILE A 700 -7.97 3.38 28.35
CA ILE A 700 -6.53 3.21 28.51
C ILE A 700 -5.84 4.41 27.90
N LEU A 701 -4.95 5.04 28.67
CA LEU A 701 -3.93 5.96 28.16
C LEU A 701 -2.58 5.41 28.55
N GLY A 702 -1.66 5.26 27.62
CA GLY A 702 -0.41 4.60 27.93
C GLY A 702 0.74 5.01 27.04
N LEU A 703 1.88 4.43 27.34
CA LEU A 703 3.07 4.56 26.52
C LEU A 703 3.98 3.34 26.69
N TRP A 704 4.91 3.16 25.75
CA TRP A 704 5.99 2.20 25.89
C TRP A 704 7.31 2.79 25.41
N ASN A 705 8.40 2.11 25.79
CA ASN A 705 9.71 2.41 25.25
C ASN A 705 9.84 1.74 23.87
N ASP A 706 9.62 2.52 22.83
CA ASP A 706 9.54 2.12 21.43
C ASP A 706 10.91 1.83 20.81
N TYR A 707 12.01 1.95 21.57
CA TYR A 707 13.27 1.34 21.20
C TYR A 707 13.11 -0.18 21.37
N LEU A 708 12.56 -0.84 20.36
CA LEU A 708 12.24 -2.26 20.46
C LEU A 708 13.52 -3.11 20.49
N VAL A 709 13.51 -4.17 21.31
CA VAL A 709 14.57 -5.19 21.34
C VAL A 709 13.94 -6.57 21.15
N LYS A 710 14.60 -7.45 20.40
CA LYS A 710 14.11 -8.82 20.13
C LYS A 710 14.70 -9.86 21.06
N ASP A 711 15.90 -9.61 21.57
CA ASP A 711 16.54 -10.44 22.60
C ASP A 711 15.98 -10.07 23.97
N ASN A 712 15.42 -11.05 24.68
CA ASN A 712 14.86 -10.84 26.00
C ASN A 712 15.93 -10.60 27.07
N GLU A 713 17.19 -10.96 26.82
CA GLU A 713 18.34 -10.67 27.67
C GLU A 713 18.77 -9.19 27.57
N ASP A 714 18.42 -8.51 26.48
CA ASP A 714 18.77 -7.10 26.27
C ASP A 714 17.71 -6.17 26.86
N SER A 715 18.10 -5.34 27.83
CA SER A 715 17.21 -4.33 28.42
C SER A 715 17.00 -3.10 27.53
N GLY A 716 17.87 -2.87 26.54
CA GLY A 716 17.88 -1.66 25.71
C GLY A 716 18.08 -0.37 26.52
N PRO A 717 18.04 0.83 25.91
CA PRO A 717 18.18 2.08 26.64
C PRO A 717 16.97 2.32 27.58
N PRO A 718 17.14 2.35 28.91
CA PRO A 718 16.00 2.46 29.83
C PRO A 718 15.40 3.88 29.81
N LEU A 719 14.08 3.97 29.91
CA LEU A 719 13.30 5.21 30.03
C LEU A 719 12.86 5.39 31.49
N LEU A 720 13.14 6.53 32.11
CA LEU A 720 12.67 6.85 33.45
C LEU A 720 11.54 7.88 33.39
N ILE A 721 10.39 7.54 33.97
CA ILE A 721 9.18 8.37 33.96
C ILE A 721 8.90 8.80 35.39
N HIS A 722 8.81 10.11 35.60
CA HIS A 722 8.46 10.69 36.89
C HIS A 722 6.95 10.90 37.03
N GLU A 723 6.34 11.44 35.97
CA GLU A 723 5.00 12.00 36.04
C GLU A 723 4.30 11.93 34.68
N LEU A 724 2.99 11.69 34.72
CA LEU A 724 2.09 11.72 33.58
C LEU A 724 0.94 12.68 33.89
N GLU A 725 0.67 13.61 33.00
CA GLU A 725 -0.43 14.57 33.11
C GLU A 725 -1.29 14.48 31.85
N PHE A 726 -2.57 14.21 32.03
CA PHE A 726 -3.56 14.12 30.95
C PHE A 726 -4.65 15.16 31.17
N GLU A 727 -4.86 16.01 30.19
CA GLU A 727 -5.82 17.10 30.23
C GLU A 727 -6.75 17.05 29.01
N ALA A 728 -8.06 16.96 29.24
CA ALA A 728 -9.08 17.04 28.20
C ALA A 728 -10.45 17.51 28.74
N PRO A 729 -11.25 18.25 27.96
CA PRO A 729 -10.85 18.86 26.68
C PRO A 729 -9.84 20.00 26.91
N TYR A 730 -8.86 20.14 26.02
CA TYR A 730 -7.75 21.06 26.16
C TYR A 730 -7.94 22.31 25.30
N TYR A 731 -8.14 23.45 25.95
CA TYR A 731 -8.31 24.76 25.31
C TYR A 731 -7.28 25.77 25.82
N PRO A 732 -6.10 25.86 25.17
CA PRO A 732 -5.05 26.80 25.59
C PRO A 732 -5.44 28.26 25.37
N VAL A 733 -6.34 28.52 24.40
CA VAL A 733 -6.92 29.83 24.10
C VAL A 733 -8.44 29.68 24.07
N TRP A 734 -9.16 30.69 24.59
CA TRP A 734 -10.62 30.72 24.59
C TRP A 734 -11.15 32.09 24.15
N PRO A 735 -12.09 32.16 23.19
CA PRO A 735 -12.59 31.06 22.35
C PRO A 735 -11.47 30.39 21.51
N PRO A 736 -11.65 29.14 21.06
CA PRO A 736 -10.69 28.46 20.19
C PRO A 736 -10.53 29.18 18.84
N VAL A 737 -9.41 28.90 18.14
CA VAL A 737 -9.09 29.49 16.83
C VAL A 737 -10.22 29.23 15.83
N SER A 738 -10.77 28.01 15.81
CA SER A 738 -11.91 27.63 14.97
C SER A 738 -13.12 28.56 15.12
N HIS A 739 -13.37 29.08 16.33
CA HIS A 739 -14.44 30.03 16.58
C HIS A 739 -14.08 31.42 16.08
N THR A 740 -12.86 31.89 16.33
CA THR A 740 -12.44 33.26 15.96
C THR A 740 -12.21 33.44 14.47
N GLU A 741 -11.89 32.36 13.74
CA GLU A 741 -11.83 32.38 12.28
C GLU A 741 -13.24 32.56 11.67
N ILE A 742 -14.26 31.87 12.21
CA ILE A 742 -15.65 32.04 11.77
C ILE A 742 -16.22 33.40 12.21
N PHE A 743 -16.00 33.78 13.47
CA PHE A 743 -16.50 35.02 14.08
C PHE A 743 -15.37 36.05 14.24
N PHE A 744 -14.72 36.40 13.14
CA PHE A 744 -13.60 37.32 13.10
C PHE A 744 -13.98 38.75 13.56
N GLU A 745 -12.97 39.53 13.97
CA GLU A 745 -13.19 40.91 14.38
C GLU A 745 -13.56 41.80 13.18
N SER A 746 -14.68 42.51 13.26
CA SER A 746 -15.17 43.41 12.21
C SER A 746 -15.72 44.71 12.82
N LYS A 747 -15.56 45.82 12.09
CA LYS A 747 -16.17 47.11 12.43
C LYS A 747 -17.70 47.03 12.43
N ASN A 748 -18.28 46.09 11.68
CA ASN A 748 -19.71 45.89 11.55
C ASN A 748 -20.28 44.89 12.58
N LYS A 749 -19.48 44.34 13.50
CA LYS A 749 -19.90 43.33 14.50
C LYS A 749 -21.13 43.71 15.35
N SER A 750 -21.39 45.02 15.51
CA SER A 750 -22.57 45.56 16.19
C SER A 750 -23.85 45.55 15.33
N ASP A 751 -23.71 45.63 14.02
CA ASP A 751 -24.78 45.51 13.03
C ASP A 751 -24.88 44.05 12.58
N LYS A 752 -25.70 43.26 13.29
CA LYS A 752 -25.77 41.81 13.11
C LYS A 752 -26.08 41.39 11.68
N GLU A 753 -26.90 42.14 10.95
CA GLU A 753 -27.24 41.79 9.56
C GLU A 753 -26.03 41.95 8.63
N LYS A 754 -25.28 43.05 8.74
CA LYS A 754 -24.05 43.24 7.96
C LYS A 754 -22.97 42.25 8.35
N TYR A 755 -22.81 42.01 9.65
CA TYR A 755 -21.81 41.08 10.14
C TYR A 755 -22.11 39.63 9.73
N THR A 756 -23.38 39.20 9.74
CA THR A 756 -23.73 37.88 9.19
C THR A 756 -23.41 37.79 7.71
N ALA A 757 -23.68 38.83 6.93
CA ALA A 757 -23.32 38.85 5.51
C ALA A 757 -21.81 38.69 5.30
N GLU A 758 -20.98 39.39 6.08
CA GLU A 758 -19.51 39.25 6.04
C GLU A 758 -19.04 37.84 6.42
N ILE A 759 -19.63 37.24 7.46
CA ILE A 759 -19.31 35.85 7.88
C ILE A 759 -19.69 34.86 6.78
N LEU A 760 -20.89 34.98 6.21
CA LEU A 760 -21.35 34.08 5.17
C LEU A 760 -20.53 34.23 3.88
N GLU A 761 -20.17 35.46 3.49
CA GLU A 761 -19.33 35.70 2.32
C GLU A 761 -17.96 35.03 2.45
N ASP A 762 -17.26 35.21 3.58
CA ASP A 762 -15.97 34.56 3.84
C ASP A 762 -16.11 33.03 3.90
N PHE A 763 -17.05 32.53 4.70
CA PHE A 763 -17.22 31.10 4.92
C PHE A 763 -17.66 30.37 3.64
N MET A 764 -18.62 30.93 2.90
CA MET A 764 -19.10 30.31 1.66
C MET A 764 -18.04 30.40 0.56
N THR A 765 -17.21 31.44 0.51
CA THR A 765 -16.11 31.53 -0.47
C THR A 765 -15.12 30.39 -0.28
N LYS A 766 -14.70 30.13 0.97
CA LYS A 766 -13.82 29.00 1.32
C LYS A 766 -14.51 27.65 1.13
N ALA A 767 -15.78 27.52 1.52
CA ALA A 767 -16.53 26.28 1.41
C ALA A 767 -16.80 25.90 -0.05
N PHE A 768 -17.22 26.84 -0.88
CA PHE A 768 -17.52 26.60 -2.30
C PHE A 768 -16.29 26.67 -3.20
N ARG A 769 -15.15 27.08 -2.63
CA ARG A 769 -13.83 27.17 -3.27
C ARG A 769 -13.80 28.14 -4.45
N ARG A 770 -14.59 29.20 -4.35
CA ARG A 770 -14.65 30.31 -5.30
C ARG A 770 -15.42 31.49 -4.71
N PRO A 771 -15.25 32.71 -5.24
CA PRO A 771 -16.10 33.85 -4.91
C PRO A 771 -17.58 33.51 -5.06
N VAL A 772 -18.37 33.96 -4.10
CA VAL A 772 -19.81 33.69 -4.03
C VAL A 772 -20.59 34.89 -4.54
N SER A 773 -21.54 34.63 -5.43
CA SER A 773 -22.41 35.70 -5.94
C SER A 773 -23.45 36.13 -4.90
N LYS A 774 -23.96 37.36 -5.04
CA LYS A 774 -25.05 37.86 -4.17
C LYS A 774 -26.31 37.01 -4.25
N ASP A 775 -26.60 36.43 -5.41
CA ASP A 775 -27.76 35.58 -5.62
C ASP A 775 -27.61 34.23 -4.93
N GLU A 776 -26.40 33.66 -4.90
CA GLU A 776 -26.10 32.45 -4.13
C GLU A 776 -26.12 32.68 -2.62
N MET A 777 -25.69 33.86 -2.16
CA MET A 777 -25.73 34.21 -0.74
C MET A 777 -27.16 34.49 -0.23
N LYS A 778 -28.03 35.00 -1.10
CA LYS A 778 -29.38 35.46 -0.72
C LYS A 778 -30.22 34.39 -0.01
N PRO A 779 -30.34 33.12 -0.48
CA PRO A 779 -31.08 32.08 0.23
C PRO A 779 -30.61 31.85 1.68
N TYR A 780 -29.30 31.90 1.93
CA TYR A 780 -28.72 31.70 3.26
C TYR A 780 -28.96 32.91 4.17
N MET A 781 -28.85 34.13 3.63
CA MET A 781 -29.22 35.35 4.36
C MET A 781 -30.72 35.43 4.67
N ASP A 782 -31.57 35.04 3.73
CA ASP A 782 -33.02 34.98 3.94
C ASP A 782 -33.37 33.90 5.00
N PHE A 783 -32.66 32.77 5.00
CA PHE A 783 -32.79 31.75 6.04
C PHE A 783 -32.41 32.29 7.42
N TRP A 784 -31.24 32.94 7.57
CA TRP A 784 -30.83 33.56 8.82
C TRP A 784 -31.85 34.59 9.31
N LYS A 785 -32.34 35.47 8.41
CA LYS A 785 -33.38 36.47 8.74
C LYS A 785 -34.67 35.82 9.25
N GLY A 786 -35.03 34.66 8.72
CA GLY A 786 -36.21 33.91 9.12
C GLY A 786 -36.13 33.31 10.53
N ILE A 787 -34.93 32.98 11.00
CA ILE A 787 -34.68 32.38 12.33
C ILE A 787 -34.08 33.36 13.35
N ARG A 788 -33.90 34.62 12.96
CA ARG A 788 -33.28 35.64 13.81
C ARG A 788 -34.13 35.87 15.06
N GLY A 789 -33.54 35.67 16.23
CA GLY A 789 -34.19 35.77 17.54
C GLY A 789 -34.78 34.45 18.06
N ASP A 790 -34.75 33.36 17.28
CA ASP A 790 -35.26 32.05 17.71
C ASP A 790 -34.30 31.31 18.65
N PHE A 791 -33.03 31.73 18.70
CA PHE A 791 -31.99 31.10 19.52
C PHE A 791 -31.48 32.05 20.62
N PRO A 792 -31.01 31.51 21.76
CA PRO A 792 -30.47 32.33 22.85
C PRO A 792 -29.20 33.12 22.48
N ARG A 793 -28.41 32.61 21.52
CA ARG A 793 -27.14 33.20 21.09
C ARG A 793 -27.15 33.48 19.60
N TYR A 794 -26.53 34.59 19.23
CA TYR A 794 -26.30 34.94 17.83
C TYR A 794 -25.48 33.86 17.09
N GLU A 795 -24.48 33.27 17.74
CA GLU A 795 -23.65 32.24 17.15
C GLU A 795 -24.45 30.97 16.81
N ASP A 796 -25.47 30.65 17.61
CA ASP A 796 -26.35 29.50 17.37
C ASP A 796 -27.29 29.75 16.17
N GLU A 797 -27.69 31.00 15.90
CA GLU A 797 -28.43 31.38 14.69
C GLU A 797 -27.58 31.22 13.43
N VAL A 798 -26.34 31.74 13.46
CA VAL A 798 -25.41 31.66 12.33
C VAL A 798 -25.03 30.20 12.04
N LYS A 799 -24.81 29.41 13.08
CA LYS A 799 -24.52 27.98 13.01
C LYS A 799 -25.52 27.21 12.13
N GLU A 800 -26.82 27.43 12.31
CA GLU A 800 -27.83 26.72 11.50
C GLU A 800 -27.69 27.02 10.01
N VAL A 801 -27.29 28.25 9.66
CA VAL A 801 -27.04 28.65 8.28
C VAL A 801 -25.75 28.05 7.75
N LEU A 802 -24.67 27.99 8.54
CA LEU A 802 -23.42 27.33 8.15
C LEU A 802 -23.63 25.83 7.90
N ILE A 803 -24.46 25.16 8.70
CA ILE A 803 -24.84 23.75 8.47
C ILE A 803 -25.53 23.60 7.11
N ALA A 804 -26.41 24.53 6.73
CA ALA A 804 -27.05 24.53 5.42
C ALA A 804 -26.04 24.75 4.27
N VAL A 805 -25.01 25.58 4.48
CA VAL A 805 -23.90 25.77 3.51
C VAL A 805 -23.13 24.46 3.31
N LEU A 806 -22.76 23.77 4.40
CA LEU A 806 -22.04 22.49 4.34
C LEU A 806 -22.88 21.31 3.77
N CYS A 807 -24.19 21.47 3.67
CA CYS A 807 -25.08 20.51 2.99
C CYS A 807 -25.35 20.88 1.53
N SER A 808 -24.79 22.01 1.05
CA SER A 808 -24.99 22.48 -0.32
C SER A 808 -24.27 21.57 -1.33
N PRO A 809 -24.86 21.34 -2.51
CA PRO A 809 -24.14 20.71 -3.63
C PRO A 809 -22.80 21.40 -3.93
N ASN A 810 -22.72 22.72 -3.81
CA ASN A 810 -21.48 23.48 -4.03
C ASN A 810 -20.36 23.12 -3.03
N PHE A 811 -20.69 22.63 -1.83
CA PHE A 811 -19.70 22.13 -0.87
C PHE A 811 -19.40 20.64 -1.09
N LEU A 812 -20.44 19.83 -1.32
CA LEU A 812 -20.33 18.38 -1.40
C LEU A 812 -19.71 17.88 -2.71
N TYR A 813 -19.77 18.66 -3.78
CA TYR A 813 -19.32 18.28 -5.11
C TYR A 813 -18.18 19.16 -5.61
N LEU A 814 -17.33 18.53 -6.42
CA LEU A 814 -16.47 19.18 -7.39
C LEU A 814 -17.17 19.01 -8.73
N ALA A 815 -17.66 20.13 -9.26
CA ALA A 815 -18.32 20.18 -10.56
C ALA A 815 -17.41 20.95 -11.51
N GLU A 816 -17.04 20.33 -12.61
CA GLU A 816 -16.36 21.02 -13.69
C GLU A 816 -17.30 22.08 -14.30
N PRO A 817 -16.82 23.31 -14.53
CA PRO A 817 -17.62 24.39 -15.07
C PRO A 817 -18.13 24.03 -16.48
N ALA A 818 -19.38 24.41 -16.79
CA ALA A 818 -19.92 24.21 -18.12
C ALA A 818 -19.12 25.00 -19.17
N LYS A 819 -19.16 24.58 -20.45
CA LYS A 819 -18.37 25.22 -21.53
C LYS A 819 -18.59 26.74 -21.64
N GLU A 820 -19.80 27.20 -21.32
CA GLU A 820 -20.25 28.59 -21.42
C GLU A 820 -19.88 29.46 -20.20
N GLU A 821 -19.31 28.86 -19.14
CA GLU A 821 -18.91 29.58 -17.92
C GLU A 821 -17.67 30.48 -18.13
N SER A 822 -17.51 31.43 -17.23
CA SER A 822 -16.50 32.48 -17.30
C SER A 822 -15.08 31.92 -17.16
N LYS A 823 -14.08 32.67 -17.65
CA LYS A 823 -12.67 32.30 -17.46
C LYS A 823 -12.29 32.22 -15.98
N GLU A 824 -12.87 33.09 -15.17
CA GLU A 824 -12.65 33.15 -13.72
C GLU A 824 -13.11 31.86 -13.02
N GLU A 825 -14.30 31.35 -13.35
CA GLU A 825 -14.80 30.08 -12.80
C GLU A 825 -13.88 28.89 -13.14
N LYS A 826 -13.29 28.90 -14.33
CA LYS A 826 -12.31 27.87 -14.74
C LYS A 826 -11.04 27.92 -13.89
N GLU A 827 -10.55 29.10 -13.54
CA GLU A 827 -9.35 29.26 -12.69
C GLU A 827 -9.57 28.67 -11.28
N TYR A 828 -10.70 28.97 -10.64
CA TYR A 828 -11.04 28.41 -9.32
C TYR A 828 -11.29 26.90 -9.37
N TYR A 829 -11.90 26.43 -10.45
CA TYR A 829 -12.04 25.00 -10.67
C TYR A 829 -10.69 24.30 -10.82
N LEU A 830 -9.76 24.88 -11.58
CA LEU A 830 -8.40 24.34 -11.73
C LEU A 830 -7.65 24.34 -10.40
N ALA A 831 -7.79 25.40 -9.58
CA ALA A 831 -7.24 25.45 -8.22
C ALA A 831 -7.75 24.29 -7.36
N SER A 832 -9.06 24.04 -7.39
CA SER A 832 -9.69 22.91 -6.71
C SER A 832 -9.21 21.56 -7.26
N ARG A 833 -9.21 21.38 -8.58
CA ARG A 833 -8.77 20.13 -9.21
C ARG A 833 -7.31 19.82 -8.84
N LEU A 834 -6.43 20.82 -8.85
CA LEU A 834 -5.04 20.71 -8.43
C LEU A 834 -4.90 20.35 -6.94
N SER A 835 -5.64 21.03 -6.05
CA SER A 835 -5.57 20.78 -4.60
C SER A 835 -6.09 19.39 -4.22
N TYR A 836 -7.19 18.94 -4.81
CA TYR A 836 -7.74 17.62 -4.54
C TYR A 836 -6.94 16.49 -5.21
N PHE A 837 -6.23 16.78 -6.29
CA PHE A 837 -5.27 15.84 -6.86
C PHE A 837 -4.05 15.66 -5.95
N LEU A 838 -3.35 16.75 -5.58
CA LEU A 838 -2.06 16.66 -4.90
C LEU A 838 -2.15 16.60 -3.37
N TRP A 839 -3.17 17.19 -2.75
CA TRP A 839 -3.31 17.24 -1.29
C TRP A 839 -4.55 16.53 -0.75
N ASN A 840 -5.42 16.04 -1.64
CA ASN A 840 -6.70 15.43 -1.27
C ASN A 840 -7.52 16.33 -0.32
N SER A 841 -7.41 17.65 -0.49
CA SER A 841 -7.95 18.70 0.39
C SER A 841 -8.28 19.97 -0.41
N ALA A 842 -8.93 20.95 0.25
CA ALA A 842 -9.29 22.23 -0.34
C ALA A 842 -8.04 23.08 -0.73
N PRO A 843 -8.17 24.01 -1.70
CA PRO A 843 -7.11 24.95 -2.06
C PRO A 843 -6.70 25.83 -0.88
N ASP A 844 -5.43 26.24 -0.86
CA ASP A 844 -4.94 27.25 0.06
C ASP A 844 -4.98 28.65 -0.56
N GLU A 845 -4.64 29.66 0.24
CA GLU A 845 -4.74 31.07 -0.14
C GLU A 845 -3.93 31.41 -1.41
N GLU A 846 -2.71 30.86 -1.57
CA GLU A 846 -1.89 31.12 -2.75
C GLU A 846 -2.55 30.61 -4.05
N LEU A 847 -3.25 29.47 -3.99
CA LEU A 847 -4.01 28.98 -5.15
C LEU A 847 -5.24 29.84 -5.44
N TYR A 848 -5.91 30.38 -4.41
CA TYR A 848 -7.00 31.34 -4.59
C TYR A 848 -6.52 32.65 -5.21
N GLU A 849 -5.41 33.21 -4.72
CA GLU A 849 -4.82 34.44 -5.27
C GLU A 849 -4.44 34.27 -6.75
N LEU A 850 -3.81 33.14 -7.11
CA LEU A 850 -3.47 32.86 -8.51
C LEU A 850 -4.70 32.65 -9.40
N ALA A 851 -5.78 32.11 -8.84
CA ALA A 851 -7.04 31.96 -9.55
C ALA A 851 -7.74 33.32 -9.77
N ASP A 852 -7.72 34.19 -8.75
CA ASP A 852 -8.26 35.56 -8.81
C ASP A 852 -7.52 36.40 -9.88
N ASP A 853 -6.19 36.26 -9.95
CA ASP A 853 -5.35 36.94 -10.95
C ASP A 853 -5.51 36.38 -12.39
N GLY A 854 -6.14 35.21 -12.56
CA GLY A 854 -6.20 34.50 -13.84
C GLY A 854 -4.83 34.01 -14.34
N ASP A 855 -3.94 33.73 -13.39
CA ASP A 855 -2.56 33.31 -13.65
C ASP A 855 -2.41 31.79 -13.59
N LEU A 856 -3.34 31.06 -12.96
CA LEU A 856 -3.19 29.63 -12.70
C LEU A 856 -3.20 28.78 -13.96
N HIS A 857 -3.96 29.10 -15.02
CA HIS A 857 -3.89 28.34 -16.30
C HIS A 857 -2.57 28.49 -17.06
N LYS A 858 -1.68 29.40 -16.66
CA LYS A 858 -0.39 29.59 -17.33
C LYS A 858 0.59 28.52 -16.83
N ASP A 859 1.11 27.72 -17.76
CA ASP A 859 2.03 26.59 -17.50
C ASP A 859 3.16 26.90 -16.49
N LYS A 860 3.72 28.11 -16.55
CA LYS A 860 4.78 28.56 -15.63
C LYS A 860 4.33 28.51 -14.15
N TYR A 861 3.10 28.93 -13.85
CA TYR A 861 2.58 28.95 -12.49
C TYR A 861 2.13 27.57 -12.05
N LEU A 862 1.50 26.77 -12.93
CA LEU A 862 1.17 25.38 -12.64
C LEU A 862 2.39 24.58 -12.21
N LYS A 863 3.48 24.63 -12.98
CA LYS A 863 4.73 23.93 -12.63
C LYS A 863 5.24 24.33 -11.26
N LYS A 864 5.29 25.65 -10.99
CA LYS A 864 5.72 26.17 -9.69
C LYS A 864 4.82 25.69 -8.54
N GLN A 865 3.51 25.61 -8.77
CA GLN A 865 2.57 25.10 -7.78
C GLN A 865 2.73 23.60 -7.55
N VAL A 866 2.97 22.79 -8.59
CA VAL A 866 3.28 21.36 -8.43
C VAL A 866 4.50 21.17 -7.51
N ASP A 867 5.61 21.86 -7.78
CA ASP A 867 6.82 21.80 -6.93
C ASP A 867 6.53 22.18 -5.47
N ARG A 868 5.87 23.33 -5.26
CA ARG A 868 5.50 23.81 -3.92
C ARG A 868 4.62 22.81 -3.17
N MET A 869 3.65 22.23 -3.88
CA MET A 869 2.68 21.31 -3.29
C MET A 869 3.28 19.94 -2.99
N VAL A 870 4.27 19.49 -3.77
CA VAL A 870 5.04 18.27 -3.50
C VAL A 870 5.92 18.43 -2.25
N GLU A 871 6.45 19.62 -1.98
CA GLU A 871 7.26 19.92 -0.78
C GLU A 871 6.41 20.10 0.50
N ASP A 872 5.09 20.25 0.37
CA ASP A 872 4.17 20.42 1.49
C ASP A 872 3.80 19.07 2.14
N PRO A 873 3.79 18.94 3.48
CA PRO A 873 3.43 17.70 4.16
C PRO A 873 2.08 17.08 3.75
N ARG A 874 1.13 17.88 3.24
CA ARG A 874 -0.17 17.41 2.75
C ARG A 874 -0.07 16.51 1.52
N ILE A 875 1.06 16.50 0.80
CA ILE A 875 1.30 15.58 -0.33
C ILE A 875 1.15 14.11 0.10
N LYS A 876 1.42 13.79 1.37
CA LYS A 876 1.26 12.45 1.93
C LYS A 876 -0.17 11.93 1.80
N ASN A 877 -1.18 12.80 1.88
CA ASN A 877 -2.58 12.40 1.68
C ASN A 877 -2.81 11.80 0.27
N MET A 878 -2.20 12.40 -0.76
CA MET A 878 -2.26 11.86 -2.12
C MET A 878 -1.46 10.56 -2.20
N VAL A 879 -0.24 10.54 -1.69
CA VAL A 879 0.62 9.33 -1.75
C VAL A 879 -0.07 8.15 -1.08
N GLU A 880 -0.58 8.30 0.14
CA GLU A 880 -1.29 7.24 0.86
C GLU A 880 -2.53 6.78 0.10
N ARG A 881 -3.39 7.72 -0.34
CA ARG A 881 -4.64 7.37 -1.02
C ARG A 881 -4.41 6.71 -2.37
N PHE A 882 -3.60 7.34 -3.22
CA PHE A 882 -3.27 6.83 -4.55
C PHE A 882 -2.62 5.45 -4.46
N SER A 883 -1.61 5.30 -3.61
CA SER A 883 -0.86 4.03 -3.48
C SER A 883 -1.73 2.92 -2.91
N ASN A 884 -2.59 3.22 -1.93
CA ASN A 884 -3.52 2.24 -1.37
C ASN A 884 -4.46 1.66 -2.44
N GLU A 885 -4.99 2.53 -3.31
CA GLU A 885 -5.94 2.14 -4.35
C GLU A 885 -5.27 1.51 -5.58
N TRP A 886 -4.21 2.13 -6.09
CA TRP A 886 -3.46 1.64 -7.25
C TRP A 886 -2.84 0.26 -6.96
N LEU A 887 -2.12 0.13 -5.85
CA LEU A 887 -1.37 -1.09 -5.51
C LEU A 887 -2.18 -2.11 -4.72
N ARG A 888 -3.44 -1.80 -4.38
CA ARG A 888 -4.33 -2.68 -3.61
C ARG A 888 -3.78 -3.05 -2.23
N VAL A 889 -3.25 -2.06 -1.51
CA VAL A 889 -2.75 -2.24 -0.14
C VAL A 889 -3.90 -2.61 0.82
N ASP A 890 -5.14 -2.23 0.49
CA ASP A 890 -6.38 -2.71 1.13
C ASP A 890 -6.44 -4.24 1.27
N ARG A 891 -5.92 -4.99 0.29
CA ARG A 891 -5.87 -6.46 0.36
C ARG A 891 -4.91 -6.96 1.42
N HIS A 892 -3.79 -6.25 1.64
CA HIS A 892 -2.85 -6.57 2.70
C HIS A 892 -3.45 -6.33 4.07
N GLU A 893 -4.10 -5.18 4.27
CA GLU A 893 -4.78 -4.84 5.53
C GLU A 893 -5.85 -5.89 5.88
N ALA A 894 -6.64 -6.34 4.90
CA ALA A 894 -7.65 -7.38 5.08
C ALA A 894 -7.07 -8.81 5.21
N MET A 895 -5.81 -9.04 4.84
CA MET A 895 -5.22 -10.39 4.80
C MET A 895 -5.08 -11.00 6.20
N SER A 896 -5.70 -12.16 6.40
CA SER A 896 -5.59 -12.96 7.63
C SER A 896 -4.48 -14.00 7.48
N THR A 897 -3.32 -13.72 8.05
CA THR A 897 -2.15 -14.60 7.96
C THR A 897 -2.10 -15.60 9.11
N ASN A 898 -1.67 -16.84 8.84
CA ASN A 898 -1.52 -17.86 9.87
C ASN A 898 -0.28 -17.58 10.74
N VAL A 899 -0.51 -17.00 11.91
CA VAL A 899 0.53 -16.60 12.88
C VAL A 899 1.31 -17.80 13.46
N ASN A 900 0.76 -19.01 13.43
CA ASN A 900 1.47 -20.22 13.88
C ASN A 900 2.55 -20.65 12.87
N LEU A 901 2.28 -20.47 11.58
CA LEU A 901 3.27 -20.73 10.52
C LEU A 901 4.31 -19.61 10.44
N TYR A 902 3.90 -18.37 10.71
CA TYR A 902 4.75 -17.18 10.58
C TYR A 902 4.84 -16.39 11.91
N PRO A 903 5.47 -16.93 12.96
CA PRO A 903 5.48 -16.31 14.29
C PRO A 903 6.22 -14.95 14.35
N GLY A 904 7.08 -14.66 13.37
CA GLY A 904 7.75 -13.35 13.23
C GLY A 904 6.88 -12.28 12.56
N PHE A 905 5.78 -12.67 11.90
CA PHE A 905 4.87 -11.75 11.23
C PHE A 905 3.83 -11.24 12.24
N THR A 906 4.22 -10.17 12.94
CA THR A 906 3.36 -9.51 13.93
C THR A 906 2.51 -8.43 13.28
N ARG A 907 1.46 -7.94 13.96
CA ARG A 907 0.71 -6.78 13.44
C ARG A 907 1.56 -5.51 13.27
N PHE A 908 2.66 -5.39 14.03
CA PHE A 908 3.61 -4.28 13.86
C PHE A 908 4.36 -4.40 12.55
N VAL A 909 4.83 -5.60 12.20
CA VAL A 909 5.43 -5.87 10.89
C VAL A 909 4.41 -5.62 9.79
N LYS A 910 3.17 -6.07 9.95
CA LYS A 910 2.08 -5.83 8.99
C LYS A 910 1.85 -4.34 8.74
N ARG A 911 1.69 -3.55 9.81
CA ARG A 911 1.57 -2.09 9.68
C ARG A 911 2.82 -1.48 9.05
N ASP A 912 4.01 -1.86 9.50
CA ASP A 912 5.27 -1.31 8.98
C ASP A 912 5.47 -1.65 7.49
N MET A 913 4.93 -2.76 6.96
CA MET A 913 4.90 -3.04 5.52
C MET A 913 4.02 -2.09 4.73
N THR A 914 2.91 -1.64 5.32
CA THR A 914 2.02 -0.64 4.71
C THR A 914 2.75 0.71 4.63
N GLU A 915 3.36 1.12 5.74
CA GLU A 915 4.17 2.34 5.83
C GLU A 915 5.40 2.28 4.92
N GLU A 916 6.04 1.12 4.73
CA GLU A 916 7.13 0.93 3.76
C GLU A 916 6.70 1.38 2.36
N THR A 917 5.51 0.97 1.90
CA THR A 917 5.00 1.35 0.58
C THR A 917 4.78 2.85 0.47
N TYR A 918 4.13 3.47 1.47
CA TYR A 918 3.83 4.90 1.44
C TYR A 918 5.10 5.76 1.53
N GLU A 919 6.00 5.45 2.46
CA GLU A 919 7.26 6.18 2.61
C GLU A 919 8.18 5.96 1.40
N PHE A 920 8.12 4.81 0.72
CA PHE A 920 8.88 4.54 -0.50
C PHE A 920 8.43 5.40 -1.67
N ILE A 921 7.11 5.47 -1.92
CA ILE A 921 6.56 6.29 -3.01
C ILE A 921 6.74 7.77 -2.70
N HIS A 922 6.51 8.17 -1.44
CA HIS A 922 6.77 9.53 -0.98
C HIS A 922 8.23 9.93 -1.18
N TYR A 923 9.19 9.07 -0.79
CA TYR A 923 10.62 9.36 -0.95
C TYR A 923 11.04 9.50 -2.41
N ILE A 924 10.54 8.64 -3.31
CA ILE A 924 10.82 8.75 -4.75
C ILE A 924 10.26 10.06 -5.33
N LEU A 925 9.08 10.49 -4.87
CA LEU A 925 8.47 11.75 -5.31
C LEU A 925 9.23 12.97 -4.77
N ASP A 926 9.46 13.00 -3.47
CA ASP A 926 10.10 14.11 -2.75
C ASP A 926 11.53 14.35 -3.28
N GLN A 927 12.29 13.28 -3.47
CA GLN A 927 13.66 13.34 -3.99
C GLN A 927 13.75 13.41 -5.53
N ASP A 928 12.60 13.42 -6.21
CA ASP A 928 12.49 13.40 -7.67
C ASP A 928 13.37 12.31 -8.31
N ILE A 929 13.21 11.09 -7.81
CA ILE A 929 13.90 9.91 -8.30
C ILE A 929 13.12 9.36 -9.50
N SER A 930 13.83 8.70 -10.42
CA SER A 930 13.22 8.06 -11.59
C SER A 930 12.18 7.02 -11.17
N ILE A 931 11.00 7.00 -11.79
CA ILE A 931 9.92 6.03 -11.53
C ILE A 931 10.35 4.59 -11.80
N MET A 932 11.45 4.36 -12.53
CA MET A 932 12.04 3.02 -12.68
C MET A 932 12.44 2.41 -11.33
N ASN A 933 12.67 3.23 -10.30
CA ASN A 933 12.90 2.75 -8.93
C ASN A 933 11.71 1.99 -8.34
N PHE A 934 10.48 2.21 -8.85
CA PHE A 934 9.34 1.38 -8.48
C PHE A 934 9.50 -0.08 -8.89
N ILE A 935 10.32 -0.38 -9.89
CA ILE A 935 10.61 -1.74 -10.34
C ILE A 935 11.83 -2.32 -9.64
N GLU A 936 12.96 -1.63 -9.72
CA GLU A 936 14.22 -2.00 -9.06
C GLU A 936 14.87 -0.79 -8.44
N SER A 937 15.26 -0.91 -7.18
CA SER A 937 15.90 0.17 -6.44
C SER A 937 17.06 -0.36 -5.61
N ASP A 938 18.12 0.42 -5.49
CA ASP A 938 19.26 0.14 -4.62
C ASP A 938 18.99 0.50 -3.15
N PHE A 939 17.76 0.88 -2.82
CA PHE A 939 17.30 1.10 -1.45
C PHE A 939 15.92 0.49 -1.17
N ALA A 940 15.64 0.27 0.11
CA ALA A 940 14.31 -0.01 0.64
C ALA A 940 14.00 0.96 1.78
N MET A 941 12.72 1.33 1.95
CA MET A 941 12.30 2.19 3.06
C MET A 941 12.01 1.34 4.28
N LEU A 942 12.95 1.34 5.23
CA LEU A 942 12.89 0.44 6.38
C LEU A 942 13.04 1.18 7.69
N ASN A 943 12.26 0.76 8.69
CA ASN A 943 12.58 0.96 10.09
C ASN A 943 13.31 -0.28 10.64
N GLN A 944 13.77 -0.23 11.90
CA GLN A 944 14.47 -1.37 12.51
C GLN A 944 13.63 -2.66 12.54
N ASN A 945 12.35 -2.55 12.91
CA ASN A 945 11.48 -3.71 13.10
C ASN A 945 11.31 -4.50 11.79
N LEU A 946 11.04 -3.80 10.69
CA LEU A 946 10.87 -4.37 9.36
C LEU A 946 12.20 -4.84 8.75
N ALA A 947 13.28 -4.08 8.91
CA ALA A 947 14.62 -4.50 8.45
C ALA A 947 15.02 -5.84 9.07
N GLU A 948 14.88 -5.97 10.38
CA GLU A 948 15.16 -7.23 11.08
C GLU A 948 14.20 -8.36 10.67
N PHE A 949 12.94 -8.06 10.32
CA PHE A 949 12.02 -9.06 9.78
C PHE A 949 12.48 -9.57 8.40
N TYR A 950 13.01 -8.68 7.56
CA TYR A 950 13.62 -9.03 6.27
C TYR A 950 15.04 -9.61 6.37
N GLY A 951 15.65 -9.64 7.55
CA GLY A 951 17.02 -10.12 7.74
C GLY A 951 18.11 -9.11 7.36
N ILE A 952 17.78 -7.82 7.29
CA ILE A 952 18.70 -6.71 7.00
C ILE A 952 19.28 -6.16 8.30
N GLU A 953 20.59 -6.23 8.45
CA GLU A 953 21.31 -5.76 9.63
C GLU A 953 21.64 -4.26 9.58
N GLY A 954 21.96 -3.66 10.72
CA GLY A 954 22.51 -2.29 10.80
C GLY A 954 21.47 -1.16 10.86
N VAL A 955 20.19 -1.46 10.66
CA VAL A 955 19.09 -0.47 10.80
C VAL A 955 18.68 -0.35 12.27
N LYS A 956 18.52 0.87 12.78
CA LYS A 956 18.20 1.15 14.20
C LYS A 956 17.13 2.23 14.37
N GLY A 957 16.17 2.00 15.27
CA GLY A 957 15.09 2.94 15.60
C GLY A 957 13.83 2.79 14.72
N SER A 958 12.75 3.42 15.18
CA SER A 958 11.40 3.24 14.64
C SER A 958 11.07 4.07 13.39
N GLN A 959 11.92 5.02 13.02
CA GLN A 959 11.72 5.84 11.82
C GLN A 959 12.05 5.08 10.54
N PHE A 960 11.21 5.23 9.53
CA PHE A 960 11.51 4.84 8.16
C PHE A 960 12.62 5.72 7.59
N ARG A 961 13.48 5.11 6.79
CA ARG A 961 14.57 5.79 6.08
C ARG A 961 14.98 4.96 4.86
N PRO A 962 15.60 5.57 3.85
CA PRO A 962 16.24 4.82 2.79
C PRO A 962 17.39 4.01 3.39
N VAL A 963 17.35 2.69 3.18
CA VAL A 963 18.40 1.75 3.57
C VAL A 963 18.92 1.14 2.29
N ALA A 964 20.21 1.29 2.03
CA ALA A 964 20.85 0.68 0.86
C ALA A 964 20.70 -0.85 0.91
N VAL A 965 20.24 -1.43 -0.19
CA VAL A 965 20.07 -2.87 -0.38
C VAL A 965 20.88 -3.34 -1.58
N THR A 966 21.40 -4.55 -1.49
CA THR A 966 22.11 -5.21 -2.58
C THR A 966 21.23 -6.31 -3.17
N GLN A 967 21.49 -6.73 -4.42
CA GLN A 967 20.67 -7.73 -5.10
C GLN A 967 20.60 -9.07 -4.35
N ASP A 968 21.62 -9.45 -3.58
CA ASP A 968 21.60 -10.66 -2.75
C ASP A 968 20.61 -10.58 -1.58
N MET A 969 20.24 -9.37 -1.15
CA MET A 969 19.20 -9.16 -0.13
C MET A 969 17.79 -9.41 -0.67
N ARG A 970 17.60 -9.52 -2.00
CA ARG A 970 16.30 -9.77 -2.65
C ARG A 970 15.24 -8.74 -2.20
N ARG A 971 15.63 -7.47 -2.21
CA ARG A 971 14.84 -6.30 -1.82
C ARG A 971 15.12 -5.15 -2.78
N GLY A 972 14.26 -4.14 -2.75
CA GLY A 972 14.28 -3.02 -3.70
C GLY A 972 13.11 -3.09 -4.67
N GLY A 973 12.47 -1.94 -4.90
CA GLY A 973 11.27 -1.82 -5.74
C GLY A 973 9.98 -2.42 -5.12
N LEU A 974 8.83 -2.09 -5.71
CA LEU A 974 7.50 -2.50 -5.25
C LEU A 974 7.28 -4.01 -5.31
N LEU A 975 7.90 -4.69 -6.27
CA LEU A 975 7.72 -6.13 -6.50
C LEU A 975 8.28 -7.00 -5.36
N SER A 976 9.16 -6.46 -4.52
CA SER A 976 9.74 -7.17 -3.37
C SER A 976 9.17 -6.75 -2.02
N GLN A 977 8.22 -5.81 -1.99
CA GLN A 977 7.63 -5.29 -0.75
C GLN A 977 6.63 -6.25 -0.12
N GLY A 978 6.65 -6.30 1.22
CA GLY A 978 5.82 -7.21 2.00
C GLY A 978 4.32 -6.98 1.85
N ALA A 979 3.88 -5.72 1.73
CA ALA A 979 2.45 -5.39 1.57
C ALA A 979 1.87 -6.04 0.31
N PHE A 980 2.54 -5.89 -0.84
CA PHE A 980 2.14 -6.55 -2.09
C PHE A 980 2.15 -8.07 -1.96
N LEU A 981 3.28 -8.64 -1.49
CA LEU A 981 3.49 -10.09 -1.42
C LEU A 981 2.48 -10.78 -0.51
N ASN A 982 2.13 -10.15 0.62
CA ASN A 982 1.15 -10.64 1.57
C ASN A 982 -0.30 -10.42 1.12
N GLY A 983 -0.64 -9.23 0.60
CA GLY A 983 -1.98 -8.93 0.08
C GLY A 983 -2.42 -9.82 -1.09
N HIS A 984 -1.46 -10.42 -1.79
CA HIS A 984 -1.69 -11.37 -2.88
C HIS A 984 -1.30 -12.80 -2.49
N SER A 985 -1.48 -13.16 -1.22
CA SER A 985 -1.35 -14.53 -0.69
C SER A 985 -2.72 -15.13 -0.33
N ASP A 986 -2.75 -16.30 0.31
CA ASP A 986 -3.92 -16.83 1.03
C ASP A 986 -3.74 -16.82 2.57
N GLY A 987 -2.67 -16.17 3.05
CA GLY A 987 -2.31 -16.13 4.48
C GLY A 987 -1.55 -17.37 4.99
N THR A 988 -1.47 -18.46 4.23
CA THR A 988 -0.72 -19.68 4.56
C THR A 988 0.41 -19.97 3.57
N GLN A 989 0.20 -19.65 2.30
CA GLN A 989 1.16 -19.81 1.21
C GLN A 989 1.04 -18.65 0.20
N ALA A 990 2.03 -18.52 -0.67
CA ALA A 990 2.00 -17.57 -1.77
C ALA A 990 0.94 -17.95 -2.81
N HIS A 991 0.41 -16.95 -3.52
CA HIS A 991 -0.57 -17.19 -4.58
C HIS A 991 -0.11 -16.60 -5.92
N ALA A 992 0.54 -17.42 -6.73
CA ALA A 992 1.17 -17.03 -7.99
C ALA A 992 0.21 -16.32 -8.96
N ILE A 993 -1.02 -16.82 -9.15
CA ILE A 993 -1.99 -16.19 -10.05
C ILE A 993 -2.40 -14.78 -9.59
N LYS A 994 -2.68 -14.58 -8.29
CA LYS A 994 -3.02 -13.26 -7.76
C LYS A 994 -1.88 -12.26 -7.93
N ARG A 995 -0.63 -12.70 -7.72
CA ARG A 995 0.58 -11.89 -7.96
C ARG A 995 0.76 -11.58 -9.46
N ALA A 996 0.60 -12.57 -10.33
CA ALA A 996 0.70 -12.41 -11.78
C ALA A 996 -0.31 -11.41 -12.34
N VAL A 997 -1.59 -11.59 -11.96
CA VAL A 997 -2.68 -10.70 -12.37
C VAL A 997 -2.42 -9.28 -11.90
N TRP A 998 -1.91 -9.11 -10.67
CA TRP A 998 -1.56 -7.78 -10.17
C TRP A 998 -0.40 -7.15 -10.95
N VAL A 999 0.68 -7.89 -11.23
CA VAL A 999 1.80 -7.35 -12.03
C VAL A 999 1.32 -6.97 -13.43
N ARG A 1000 0.59 -7.85 -14.11
CA ARG A 1000 0.07 -7.55 -15.45
C ARG A 1000 -0.86 -6.35 -15.46
N SER A 1001 -1.81 -6.28 -14.53
CA SER A 1001 -2.81 -5.21 -14.47
C SER A 1001 -2.27 -3.87 -13.96
N LYS A 1002 -1.49 -3.87 -12.86
CA LYS A 1002 -1.05 -2.64 -12.17
C LYS A 1002 0.32 -2.14 -12.63
N ILE A 1003 1.22 -3.05 -13.01
CA ILE A 1003 2.57 -2.70 -13.45
C ILE A 1003 2.66 -2.61 -14.97
N LEU A 1004 2.11 -3.59 -15.70
CA LEU A 1004 2.20 -3.61 -17.17
C LEU A 1004 0.99 -2.98 -17.88
N GLY A 1005 -0.07 -2.61 -17.16
CA GLY A 1005 -1.27 -2.00 -17.73
C GLY A 1005 -2.10 -2.93 -18.63
N ASP A 1006 -1.87 -4.25 -18.54
CA ASP A 1006 -2.49 -5.28 -19.37
C ASP A 1006 -3.34 -6.19 -18.46
N THR A 1007 -4.60 -5.82 -18.27
CA THR A 1007 -5.49 -6.55 -17.34
C THR A 1007 -5.97 -7.86 -17.98
N PRO A 1008 -5.67 -9.02 -17.38
CA PRO A 1008 -6.15 -10.29 -17.92
C PRO A 1008 -7.68 -10.40 -17.82
N PRO A 1009 -8.34 -11.12 -18.75
CA PRO A 1009 -9.78 -11.32 -18.70
C PRO A 1009 -10.20 -12.10 -17.42
N PRO A 1010 -11.43 -11.90 -16.93
CA PRO A 1010 -11.92 -12.63 -15.77
C PRO A 1010 -11.96 -14.14 -16.04
N PRO A 1011 -11.83 -14.98 -14.99
CA PRO A 1011 -11.89 -16.43 -15.15
C PRO A 1011 -13.26 -16.88 -15.67
N PRO A 1012 -13.35 -17.98 -16.44
CA PRO A 1012 -14.61 -18.51 -16.94
C PRO A 1012 -15.61 -18.83 -15.80
N PRO A 1013 -16.93 -18.61 -16.00
CA PRO A 1013 -17.93 -19.05 -15.04
C PRO A 1013 -17.92 -20.59 -14.94
N ASN A 1014 -17.87 -21.13 -13.71
CA ASN A 1014 -17.82 -22.57 -13.35
C ASN A 1014 -16.45 -23.27 -13.41
N VAL A 1015 -15.33 -22.57 -13.21
CA VAL A 1015 -14.07 -23.26 -12.88
C VAL A 1015 -14.17 -23.82 -11.45
N PRO A 1016 -14.13 -25.16 -11.25
CA PRO A 1016 -14.11 -25.71 -9.90
C PRO A 1016 -12.82 -25.29 -9.20
N GLU A 1017 -12.93 -24.89 -7.92
CA GLU A 1017 -11.77 -24.66 -7.07
C GLU A 1017 -10.90 -25.92 -7.02
N LEU A 1018 -9.60 -25.73 -6.80
CA LEU A 1018 -8.67 -26.85 -6.60
C LEU A 1018 -9.14 -27.66 -5.39
N ASP A 1019 -9.56 -28.90 -5.61
CA ASP A 1019 -10.00 -29.80 -4.55
C ASP A 1019 -8.81 -30.15 -3.65
N PRO A 1020 -8.74 -29.60 -2.42
CA PRO A 1020 -7.63 -29.84 -1.50
C PRO A 1020 -7.57 -31.30 -1.04
N GLU A 1021 -8.65 -32.07 -1.25
CA GLU A 1021 -8.72 -33.49 -0.89
C GLU A 1021 -8.09 -34.40 -1.97
N THR A 1022 -7.56 -33.83 -3.06
CA THR A 1022 -6.79 -34.58 -4.06
C THR A 1022 -5.56 -35.23 -3.39
N PRO A 1023 -5.46 -36.58 -3.33
CA PRO A 1023 -4.40 -37.22 -2.56
C PRO A 1023 -2.99 -36.86 -3.04
N GLY A 1024 -2.17 -36.27 -2.16
CA GLY A 1024 -0.79 -35.87 -2.46
C GLY A 1024 -0.65 -34.45 -2.99
N PHE A 1025 -1.74 -33.69 -3.14
CA PHE A 1025 -1.74 -32.29 -3.57
C PHE A 1025 -0.98 -31.39 -2.59
N GLU A 1026 -1.05 -31.68 -1.30
CA GLU A 1026 -0.32 -31.02 -0.22
C GLU A 1026 1.21 -31.20 -0.29
N LYS A 1027 1.69 -32.14 -1.12
CA LYS A 1027 3.12 -32.46 -1.29
C LYS A 1027 3.75 -31.85 -2.54
N LEU A 1028 2.96 -31.18 -3.37
CA LEU A 1028 3.41 -30.51 -4.59
C LEU A 1028 3.85 -29.08 -4.31
N THR A 1029 4.81 -28.56 -5.06
CA THR A 1029 5.12 -27.12 -5.11
C THR A 1029 3.96 -26.36 -5.74
N LEU A 1030 3.93 -25.03 -5.60
CA LEU A 1030 2.84 -24.23 -6.16
C LEU A 1030 2.83 -24.31 -7.68
N LYS A 1031 4.01 -24.31 -8.31
CA LYS A 1031 4.16 -24.52 -9.75
C LYS A 1031 3.64 -25.89 -10.20
N GLU A 1032 3.89 -26.94 -9.44
CA GLU A 1032 3.37 -28.28 -9.71
C GLU A 1032 1.85 -28.35 -9.54
N GLN A 1033 1.29 -27.71 -8.50
CA GLN A 1033 -0.16 -27.61 -8.31
C GLN A 1033 -0.84 -26.89 -9.48
N LEU A 1034 -0.25 -25.78 -9.96
CA LEU A 1034 -0.72 -25.07 -11.15
C LEU A 1034 -0.64 -25.95 -12.40
N PHE A 1035 0.44 -26.72 -12.58
CA PHE A 1035 0.58 -27.62 -13.72
C PHE A 1035 -0.57 -28.65 -13.76
N VAL A 1036 -0.93 -29.25 -12.61
CA VAL A 1036 -2.06 -30.18 -12.51
C VAL A 1036 -3.39 -29.49 -12.84
N HIS A 1037 -3.58 -28.24 -12.40
CA HIS A 1037 -4.78 -27.45 -12.71
C HIS A 1037 -4.94 -27.17 -14.22
N ARG A 1038 -3.81 -26.92 -14.89
CA ARG A 1038 -3.74 -26.46 -16.29
C ARG A 1038 -3.92 -27.56 -17.32
N ASP A 1039 -3.94 -28.83 -16.94
CA ASP A 1039 -4.03 -29.97 -17.87
C ASP A 1039 -5.40 -30.06 -18.60
N LYS A 1040 -6.29 -29.08 -18.38
CA LYS A 1040 -7.52 -28.88 -19.14
C LYS A 1040 -7.30 -27.89 -20.27
N ALA A 1041 -7.65 -28.28 -21.50
CA ALA A 1041 -7.52 -27.46 -22.71
C ALA A 1041 -8.16 -26.06 -22.57
N ALA A 1042 -9.26 -25.93 -21.85
CA ALA A 1042 -9.95 -24.66 -21.61
C ALA A 1042 -9.19 -23.69 -20.68
N CYS A 1043 -8.24 -24.19 -19.88
CA CYS A 1043 -7.49 -23.39 -18.90
C CYS A 1043 -6.08 -23.02 -19.42
N MET A 1044 -5.47 -23.91 -20.22
CA MET A 1044 -4.08 -23.78 -20.64
C MET A 1044 -3.76 -22.48 -21.38
N ASP A 1045 -4.67 -21.99 -22.22
CA ASP A 1045 -4.40 -20.85 -23.10
C ASP A 1045 -4.27 -19.51 -22.33
N CYS A 1046 -5.16 -19.26 -21.37
CA CYS A 1046 -5.07 -18.11 -20.47
C CYS A 1046 -3.88 -18.23 -19.51
N HIS A 1047 -3.68 -19.41 -18.92
CA HIS A 1047 -2.61 -19.64 -17.95
C HIS A 1047 -1.20 -19.55 -18.56
N ARG A 1048 -1.04 -19.88 -19.85
CA ARG A 1048 0.23 -19.67 -20.56
C ARG A 1048 0.64 -18.19 -20.61
N LYS A 1049 -0.33 -17.28 -20.65
CA LYS A 1049 -0.08 -15.82 -20.68
C LYS A 1049 0.04 -15.18 -19.29
N ILE A 1050 -0.43 -15.84 -18.23
CA ILE A 1050 -0.50 -15.27 -16.87
C ILE A 1050 0.56 -15.87 -15.95
N ASP A 1051 0.60 -17.19 -15.85
CA ASP A 1051 1.37 -17.90 -14.83
C ASP A 1051 2.86 -17.55 -14.78
N PRO A 1052 3.56 -17.33 -15.92
CA PRO A 1052 4.99 -17.02 -15.88
C PRO A 1052 5.33 -15.84 -14.98
N TYR A 1053 4.51 -14.78 -15.00
CA TYR A 1053 4.67 -13.61 -14.15
C TYR A 1053 4.47 -13.92 -12.66
N GLY A 1054 3.72 -14.97 -12.32
CA GLY A 1054 3.44 -15.39 -10.94
C GLY A 1054 4.43 -16.39 -10.38
N ILE A 1055 4.89 -17.33 -11.22
CA ILE A 1055 5.88 -18.37 -10.88
C ILE A 1055 7.21 -17.73 -10.44
N ALA A 1056 7.59 -16.61 -11.06
CA ALA A 1056 8.76 -15.84 -10.66
C ALA A 1056 8.75 -15.36 -9.19
N PHE A 1057 7.57 -15.32 -8.54
CA PHE A 1057 7.41 -14.96 -7.13
C PHE A 1057 7.38 -16.18 -6.19
N GLU A 1058 7.54 -17.41 -6.67
CA GLU A 1058 7.40 -18.61 -5.83
C GLU A 1058 8.43 -18.65 -4.70
N ASN A 1059 9.60 -18.01 -4.90
CA ASN A 1059 10.59 -17.84 -3.84
C ASN A 1059 10.13 -16.93 -2.70
N TYR A 1060 9.04 -16.17 -2.81
CA TYR A 1060 8.49 -15.42 -1.68
C TYR A 1060 7.31 -16.14 -1.07
N ASN A 1061 7.36 -16.40 0.23
CA ASN A 1061 6.25 -17.02 0.95
C ASN A 1061 5.05 -16.07 1.18
N ALA A 1062 4.06 -16.50 1.96
CA ALA A 1062 2.83 -15.73 2.21
C ALA A 1062 3.07 -14.39 2.92
N VAL A 1063 4.18 -14.23 3.65
CA VAL A 1063 4.53 -13.00 4.38
C VAL A 1063 5.65 -12.22 3.71
N GLY A 1064 5.99 -12.57 2.46
CA GLY A 1064 6.98 -11.85 1.66
C GLY A 1064 8.44 -12.15 2.01
N LEU A 1065 8.73 -13.20 2.78
CA LEU A 1065 10.12 -13.63 3.02
C LEU A 1065 10.60 -14.55 1.90
N PHE A 1066 11.86 -14.37 1.49
CA PHE A 1066 12.50 -15.16 0.46
C PHE A 1066 12.87 -16.56 0.97
N GLN A 1067 12.66 -17.58 0.16
CA GLN A 1067 12.92 -18.99 0.44
C GLN A 1067 13.29 -19.74 -0.84
N THR A 1068 14.18 -20.73 -0.72
CA THR A 1068 14.58 -21.62 -1.82
C THR A 1068 13.96 -23.01 -1.72
N VAL A 1069 13.29 -23.29 -0.60
CA VAL A 1069 12.63 -24.56 -0.29
C VAL A 1069 11.21 -24.25 0.19
N ALA A 1070 10.22 -24.97 -0.33
CA ALA A 1070 8.83 -24.83 0.06
C ALA A 1070 8.56 -25.46 1.44
N ASN A 1071 7.39 -25.17 2.02
CA ASN A 1071 7.00 -25.68 3.34
C ASN A 1071 7.00 -27.22 3.45
N ASN A 1072 6.83 -27.92 2.33
CA ASN A 1072 6.86 -29.39 2.25
C ASN A 1072 8.28 -29.98 2.11
N GLY A 1073 9.32 -29.15 2.05
CA GLY A 1073 10.73 -29.56 1.92
C GLY A 1073 11.24 -29.68 0.49
N ASN A 1074 10.42 -29.45 -0.54
CA ASN A 1074 10.84 -29.51 -1.93
C ASN A 1074 11.57 -28.22 -2.36
N PRO A 1075 12.64 -28.30 -3.19
CA PRO A 1075 13.25 -27.13 -3.82
C PRO A 1075 12.23 -26.35 -4.66
N ILE A 1076 12.31 -25.02 -4.63
CA ILE A 1076 11.47 -24.13 -5.44
C ILE A 1076 12.15 -23.87 -6.79
N ASP A 1077 11.38 -24.00 -7.87
CA ASP A 1077 11.81 -23.70 -9.24
C ASP A 1077 11.02 -22.51 -9.80
N ALA A 1078 11.55 -21.30 -9.58
CA ALA A 1078 10.92 -20.05 -10.03
C ALA A 1078 11.17 -19.72 -11.51
N LYS A 1079 11.78 -20.63 -12.28
CA LYS A 1079 12.05 -20.42 -13.70
C LYS A 1079 10.76 -20.49 -14.53
N ALA A 1080 10.54 -19.52 -15.40
CA ALA A 1080 9.39 -19.47 -16.29
C ALA A 1080 9.74 -18.88 -17.66
N GLU A 1081 9.00 -19.29 -18.68
CA GLU A 1081 9.07 -18.72 -20.03
C GLU A 1081 7.90 -17.73 -20.20
N LEU A 1082 8.21 -16.46 -20.45
CA LEU A 1082 7.26 -15.38 -20.69
C LEU A 1082 6.58 -15.54 -22.06
N PRO A 1083 5.44 -14.85 -22.31
CA PRO A 1083 4.68 -15.00 -23.55
C PRO A 1083 5.44 -14.66 -24.83
N ASN A 1084 6.45 -13.79 -24.74
CA ASN A 1084 7.33 -13.40 -25.85
C ASN A 1084 8.52 -14.36 -26.07
N GLY A 1085 8.61 -15.46 -25.30
CA GLY A 1085 9.69 -16.44 -25.38
C GLY A 1085 10.91 -16.16 -24.50
N GLU A 1086 10.96 -15.00 -23.83
CA GLU A 1086 12.01 -14.70 -22.86
C GLU A 1086 11.92 -15.64 -21.66
N THR A 1087 13.07 -16.10 -21.17
CA THR A 1087 13.12 -16.96 -19.99
C THR A 1087 13.58 -16.16 -18.79
N VAL A 1088 12.85 -16.24 -17.69
CA VAL A 1088 13.17 -15.57 -16.43
C VAL A 1088 13.31 -16.59 -15.29
N ASP A 1089 14.26 -16.38 -14.40
CA ASP A 1089 14.48 -17.15 -13.17
C ASP A 1089 14.29 -16.26 -11.94
N GLY A 1090 13.07 -16.29 -11.40
CA GLY A 1090 12.71 -15.51 -10.23
C GLY A 1090 12.50 -14.02 -10.49
N ILE A 1091 12.37 -13.26 -9.40
CA ILE A 1091 11.91 -11.87 -9.45
C ILE A 1091 12.91 -10.89 -10.04
N GLU A 1092 14.21 -11.10 -9.85
CA GLU A 1092 15.21 -10.14 -10.31
C GLU A 1092 15.25 -10.10 -11.84
N GLU A 1093 15.11 -11.24 -12.52
CA GLU A 1093 15.04 -11.28 -13.98
C GLU A 1093 13.72 -10.70 -14.50
N ILE A 1094 12.61 -10.80 -13.76
CA ILE A 1094 11.37 -10.06 -14.08
C ILE A 1094 11.58 -8.54 -13.98
N LYS A 1095 12.29 -8.05 -12.95
CA LYS A 1095 12.58 -6.63 -12.82
C LYS A 1095 13.47 -6.12 -13.95
N SER A 1096 14.55 -6.84 -14.26
CA SER A 1096 15.41 -6.53 -15.41
C SER A 1096 14.63 -6.55 -16.71
N TYR A 1097 13.79 -7.57 -16.93
CA TYR A 1097 12.89 -7.62 -18.09
C TYR A 1097 12.01 -6.38 -18.20
N ILE A 1098 11.44 -5.92 -17.09
CA ILE A 1098 10.59 -4.73 -17.11
C ILE A 1098 11.42 -3.48 -17.43
N ILE A 1099 12.58 -3.30 -16.82
CA ILE A 1099 13.44 -2.12 -17.03
C ILE A 1099 14.01 -2.09 -18.44
N ASP A 1100 14.53 -3.22 -18.91
CA ASP A 1100 15.28 -3.29 -20.17
C ASP A 1100 14.35 -3.35 -21.39
N MET A 1101 13.16 -3.96 -21.24
CA MET A 1101 12.26 -4.23 -22.38
C MET A 1101 10.86 -3.64 -22.26
N LYS A 1102 10.44 -3.18 -21.08
CA LYS A 1102 9.06 -2.72 -20.82
C LYS A 1102 8.99 -1.40 -20.03
N ALA A 1103 10.06 -0.60 -19.99
CA ALA A 1103 10.09 0.66 -19.24
C ALA A 1103 8.96 1.62 -19.68
N ASP A 1104 8.75 1.79 -20.99
CA ASP A 1104 7.68 2.62 -21.52
C ASP A 1104 6.28 2.05 -21.24
N VAL A 1105 6.14 0.72 -21.26
CA VAL A 1105 4.88 0.04 -20.91
C VAL A 1105 4.53 0.28 -19.43
N PHE A 1106 5.51 0.14 -18.54
CA PHE A 1106 5.35 0.46 -17.12
C PHE A 1106 5.02 1.95 -16.91
N THR A 1107 5.77 2.84 -17.57
CA THR A 1107 5.55 4.29 -17.51
C THR A 1107 4.11 4.63 -17.93
N ARG A 1108 3.65 4.05 -19.05
CA ARG A 1108 2.28 4.22 -19.54
C ARG A 1108 1.24 3.71 -18.55
N SER A 1109 1.47 2.55 -17.93
CA SER A 1109 0.58 2.01 -16.88
C SER A 1109 0.47 2.99 -15.70
N LEU A 1110 1.60 3.43 -15.15
CA LEU A 1110 1.63 4.39 -14.05
C LEU A 1110 0.92 5.70 -14.42
N VAL A 1111 1.26 6.29 -15.59
CA VAL A 1111 0.63 7.51 -16.09
C VAL A 1111 -0.88 7.31 -16.21
N THR A 1112 -1.35 6.20 -16.78
CA THR A 1112 -2.79 5.92 -16.94
C THR A 1112 -3.53 5.91 -15.60
N TYR A 1113 -3.01 5.19 -14.61
CA TYR A 1113 -3.62 5.13 -13.28
C TYR A 1113 -3.59 6.49 -12.57
N LEU A 1114 -2.46 7.20 -12.61
CA LEU A 1114 -2.32 8.50 -11.96
C LEU A 1114 -3.15 9.57 -12.66
N TYR A 1115 -3.28 9.51 -13.98
CA TYR A 1115 -4.10 10.41 -14.79
C TYR A 1115 -5.59 10.22 -14.49
N SER A 1116 -6.05 8.97 -14.38
CA SER A 1116 -7.42 8.68 -13.93
C SER A 1116 -7.71 9.25 -12.54
N TYR A 1117 -6.78 9.03 -11.60
CA TYR A 1117 -6.89 9.57 -10.26
C TYR A 1117 -6.93 11.10 -10.26
N ALA A 1118 -6.10 11.75 -11.08
CA ALA A 1118 -6.03 13.20 -11.22
C ALA A 1118 -7.34 13.80 -11.79
N LEU A 1119 -7.91 13.15 -12.82
CA LEU A 1119 -9.15 13.60 -13.46
C LEU A 1119 -10.41 13.23 -12.66
N GLY A 1120 -10.34 12.22 -11.79
CA GLY A 1120 -11.50 11.69 -11.07
C GLY A 1120 -12.52 11.02 -12.00
N ARG A 1121 -12.03 10.39 -13.07
CA ARG A 1121 -12.82 9.55 -14.01
C ARG A 1121 -11.94 8.45 -14.59
N ASP A 1122 -12.56 7.42 -15.15
CA ASP A 1122 -11.80 6.41 -15.87
C ASP A 1122 -11.26 6.99 -17.18
N VAL A 1123 -10.11 6.47 -17.61
CA VAL A 1123 -9.44 6.82 -18.85
C VAL A 1123 -10.10 6.04 -19.97
N THR A 1124 -10.34 6.70 -21.10
CA THR A 1124 -10.96 6.08 -22.28
C THR A 1124 -10.03 6.20 -23.49
N PHE A 1125 -10.39 5.59 -24.62
CA PHE A 1125 -9.60 5.66 -25.85
C PHE A 1125 -9.30 7.10 -26.32
N VAL A 1126 -10.08 8.10 -25.86
CA VAL A 1126 -9.88 9.53 -26.23
C VAL A 1126 -8.67 10.17 -25.56
N ASP A 1127 -8.20 9.58 -24.46
CA ASP A 1127 -7.08 10.07 -23.65
C ASP A 1127 -5.73 9.50 -24.09
N GLU A 1128 -5.71 8.44 -24.92
CA GLU A 1128 -4.50 7.69 -25.30
C GLU A 1128 -3.40 8.62 -25.84
N LYS A 1129 -3.75 9.50 -26.79
CA LYS A 1129 -2.78 10.44 -27.39
C LYS A 1129 -2.15 11.39 -26.38
N GLU A 1130 -2.90 11.75 -25.34
CA GLU A 1130 -2.45 12.66 -24.28
C GLU A 1130 -1.52 11.91 -23.32
N ILE A 1131 -1.89 10.69 -22.94
CA ILE A 1131 -1.05 9.78 -22.15
C ILE A 1131 0.26 9.48 -22.87
N ASP A 1132 0.24 9.16 -24.16
CA ASP A 1132 1.44 8.86 -24.93
C ASP A 1132 2.36 10.10 -25.07
N LYS A 1133 1.78 11.31 -25.13
CA LYS A 1133 2.56 12.55 -25.03
C LYS A 1133 3.24 12.67 -23.67
N ILE A 1134 2.52 12.42 -22.58
CA ILE A 1134 3.07 12.47 -21.22
C ILE A 1134 4.22 11.47 -21.07
N VAL A 1135 4.04 10.22 -21.52
CA VAL A 1135 5.08 9.17 -21.48
C VAL A 1135 6.34 9.63 -22.22
N ARG A 1136 6.20 10.24 -23.41
CA ARG A 1136 7.35 10.77 -24.16
C ARG A 1136 8.09 11.87 -23.42
N GLU A 1137 7.39 12.81 -22.80
CA GLU A 1137 8.02 13.88 -22.04
C GLU A 1137 8.69 13.36 -20.76
N VAL A 1138 8.08 12.38 -20.09
CA VAL A 1138 8.68 11.70 -18.93
C VAL A 1138 9.95 10.95 -19.32
N ARG A 1139 9.96 10.23 -20.45
CA ARG A 1139 11.15 9.55 -20.97
C ARG A 1139 12.28 10.52 -21.31
N LYS A 1140 11.97 11.67 -21.93
CA LYS A 1140 12.98 12.71 -22.26
C LYS A 1140 13.69 13.24 -21.02
N ASP A 1141 13.00 13.23 -19.88
CA ASP A 1141 13.52 13.66 -18.59
C ASP A 1141 13.88 12.46 -17.71
N ASP A 1142 14.44 11.40 -18.29
CA ASP A 1142 14.98 10.22 -17.57
C ASP A 1142 13.99 9.57 -16.58
N TYR A 1143 12.71 9.60 -16.94
CA TYR A 1143 11.59 9.06 -16.17
C TYR A 1143 11.43 9.66 -14.77
N LYS A 1144 11.73 10.95 -14.59
CA LYS A 1144 11.55 11.65 -13.30
C LYS A 1144 10.10 11.64 -12.81
N PHE A 1145 9.90 11.39 -11.51
CA PHE A 1145 8.54 11.26 -10.98
C PHE A 1145 7.81 12.59 -10.92
N ARG A 1146 8.47 13.71 -10.59
CA ARG A 1146 7.82 15.03 -10.62
C ARG A 1146 7.37 15.40 -12.02
N THR A 1147 8.13 15.03 -13.04
CA THR A 1147 7.77 15.24 -14.45
C THR A 1147 6.47 14.51 -14.82
N VAL A 1148 6.18 13.35 -14.24
CA VAL A 1148 4.87 12.68 -14.41
C VAL A 1148 3.74 13.59 -13.91
N LEU A 1149 3.84 14.12 -12.68
CA LEU A 1149 2.81 15.00 -12.12
C LEU A 1149 2.68 16.30 -12.90
N GLU A 1150 3.80 16.93 -13.26
CA GLU A 1150 3.81 18.16 -14.05
C GLU A 1150 3.10 17.97 -15.39
N GLN A 1151 3.44 16.91 -16.14
CA GLN A 1151 2.87 16.68 -17.46
C GLN A 1151 1.39 16.31 -17.42
N ILE A 1152 0.94 15.64 -16.35
CA ILE A 1152 -0.49 15.44 -16.08
C ILE A 1152 -1.20 16.78 -15.84
N VAL A 1153 -0.65 17.64 -14.98
CA VAL A 1153 -1.28 18.94 -14.65
C VAL A 1153 -1.30 19.90 -15.85
N LEU A 1154 -0.30 19.82 -16.72
CA LEU A 1154 -0.19 20.62 -17.95
C LEU A 1154 -1.03 20.06 -19.11
N SER A 1155 -1.66 18.91 -18.92
CA SER A 1155 -2.44 18.26 -19.95
C SER A 1155 -3.73 19.07 -20.24
N PRO A 1156 -4.15 19.18 -21.51
CA PRO A 1156 -5.42 19.85 -21.85
C PRO A 1156 -6.62 19.33 -21.05
N SER A 1157 -6.74 18.01 -20.85
CA SER A 1157 -7.88 17.44 -20.13
C SER A 1157 -7.86 17.80 -18.65
N PHE A 1158 -6.68 17.89 -18.02
CA PHE A 1158 -6.58 18.34 -16.63
C PHE A 1158 -6.98 19.81 -16.49
N LYS A 1159 -6.52 20.65 -17.43
CA LYS A 1159 -6.86 22.09 -17.48
C LYS A 1159 -8.30 22.38 -17.91
N GLY A 1160 -9.07 21.38 -18.35
CA GLY A 1160 -10.42 21.59 -18.89
C GLY A 1160 -10.42 22.31 -20.24
N GLU A 1161 -9.33 22.18 -21.01
CA GLU A 1161 -9.16 22.71 -22.37
C GLU A 1161 -9.51 21.61 -23.40
N PHE A 1162 -10.80 21.40 -23.64
CA PHE A 1162 -11.31 20.40 -24.59
C PHE A 1162 -11.52 20.95 -26.01
#